data_AF-A0A949ALL9-F1
#
_entry.id   AF-A0A949ALL9-F1
#
_cell.length_a   1.000
_cell.length_b   1.000
_cell.length_c   1.000
_cell.angle_alpha   90.00
_cell.angle_beta   90.00
_cell.angle_gamma   90.00
#
_symmetry.space_group_name_H-M   'P 1'
#
loop_
_entity.id
_entity.type
_entity.pdbx_description
1 polymer ?
#
loop_
_entity_poly.entity_id
_entity_poly.type
_entity_poly.pdbx_seq_one_letter_code
_entity_poly.pdbx_strand_id
1 'polypeptide(L)'
;MHEDFEKETNFKISEILKDAFCLCRDNLIPFVLIAASGFILQILSLPELGLSTKFMSNFWLYRALGFAQTMIYFCMTAVLMFDIFQKINGLEPSLTEVLISIRNKLIKYIIVTGLFNIILIVGFIVLVIPGVYMMIVFGFVGLFVLLEHASITESFKESFNLVSGNFWKILGLSFIVLLIYVPVIIILRIFPNYWFSIVVQIIFTPWLCSISVYSFIKLKEIKAQRTYVREISLNPKKDIKEIIIFGLLLALIYLAAYFVFSFLYMGGGRVCPLSSKSEYIKAVEFEAPKLMSMDPKSSIIEEETFIIYVPSKIDLKKKYPLVIALSPNADANSMLNALKSSAEKNKWIVYASKEFKNNVSMTEQLFSLMVNLDWVNTNFPVNESQIIAAGFSGGGMGAHAFAYHYPDTVRGVIVNTGMLHDYYMSPRESERYPREKKAVLIASPTDFRYEEMIRDKEFLEGFAWDVKWIEFEGGHKIATDKEWGAAVEWLDNQMNRAGQREYEDVPVAQEEIKLKRNGKVQDYYDDGKLLNELYYVEGKRQGEYKAYYRSGALWSEGVYIDDLKDGLFKVFNEDGSLQTEINYYKGKYHGQCKFYNEDGLLEFDDVYEEGQRVSRMSFNKEGVLKQSVKFKNGKKHGIEHVYRGKDILEWEMNYNMGKLQGITKYYDKDGDLEWIMNYSNNERDGQTIMIDKQGKVVMEYIYSDGRLKNYWSVEWQKFSRNMREFFKKFEAKKTEEEQYSPGRQKNLNE
;
A
#
# COMPACT_ATOMS: atom_id res chain seq x y z
N MET A 1 15.59 -10.62 69.04
CA MET A 1 15.63 -11.57 67.89
C MET A 1 14.32 -11.64 67.12
N HIS A 2 13.13 -11.72 67.74
CA HIS A 2 11.85 -11.63 66.99
C HIS A 2 11.49 -10.19 66.54
N GLU A 3 11.80 -9.17 67.35
CA GLU A 3 11.51 -7.76 67.00
C GLU A 3 12.48 -7.14 65.97
N ASP A 4 13.70 -7.69 65.81
CA ASP A 4 14.64 -7.23 64.78
C ASP A 4 14.29 -7.79 63.38
N PHE A 5 13.61 -8.94 63.32
CA PHE A 5 13.19 -9.57 62.06
C PHE A 5 11.95 -8.91 61.42
N GLU A 6 11.07 -8.30 62.22
CA GLU A 6 9.91 -7.56 61.70
C GLU A 6 10.30 -6.22 61.04
N LYS A 7 11.48 -5.66 61.38
CA LYS A 7 11.98 -4.42 60.74
C LYS A 7 12.67 -4.65 59.38
N GLU A 8 13.17 -5.86 59.10
CA GLU A 8 13.85 -6.20 57.84
C GLU A 8 12.94 -6.78 56.74
N THR A 9 11.69 -7.10 57.06
CA THR A 9 10.76 -7.84 56.17
C THR A 9 9.67 -6.98 55.54
N ASN A 10 9.89 -5.67 55.38
CA ASN A 10 8.93 -4.81 54.66
C ASN A 10 9.37 -4.59 53.21
N PHE A 11 8.45 -4.73 52.25
CA PHE A 11 8.69 -4.45 50.83
C PHE A 11 8.96 -2.94 50.63
N LYS A 12 10.23 -2.54 50.66
CA LYS A 12 10.67 -1.15 50.51
C LYS A 12 11.10 -0.88 49.07
N ILE A 13 10.28 -0.08 48.38
CA ILE A 13 10.51 0.33 46.98
C ILE A 13 11.88 1.00 46.79
N SER A 14 12.30 1.85 47.74
CA SER A 14 13.58 2.56 47.67
C SER A 14 14.79 1.62 47.70
N GLU A 15 14.73 0.53 48.48
CA GLU A 15 15.80 -0.47 48.55
C GLU A 15 15.88 -1.24 47.23
N ILE A 16 14.75 -1.69 46.70
CA ILE A 16 14.70 -2.39 45.39
C ILE A 16 15.29 -1.52 44.27
N LEU A 17 14.91 -0.25 44.18
CA LEU A 17 15.43 0.66 43.15
C LEU A 17 16.94 0.90 43.31
N LYS A 18 17.41 1.07 44.56
CA LYS A 18 18.82 1.28 44.88
C LYS A 18 19.65 0.05 44.55
N ASP A 19 19.23 -1.13 44.99
CA ASP A 19 19.96 -2.37 44.80
C ASP A 19 19.99 -2.77 43.32
N ALA A 20 18.88 -2.60 42.61
CA ALA A 20 18.82 -2.79 41.16
C ALA A 20 19.78 -1.85 40.42
N PHE A 21 19.86 -0.57 40.82
CA PHE A 21 20.79 0.39 40.24
C PHE A 21 22.25 0.02 40.52
N CYS A 22 22.59 -0.31 41.77
CA CYS A 22 23.94 -0.72 42.16
C CYS A 22 24.39 -1.95 41.36
N LEU A 23 23.54 -2.99 41.27
CA LEU A 23 23.86 -4.20 40.52
C LEU A 23 24.13 -3.91 39.04
N CYS A 24 23.28 -3.08 38.41
CA CYS A 24 23.47 -2.68 37.02
C CYS A 24 24.72 -1.83 36.80
N ARG A 25 25.04 -0.91 37.72
CA ARG A 25 26.26 -0.10 37.66
C ARG A 25 27.50 -0.99 37.74
N ASP A 26 27.52 -1.93 38.67
CA ASP A 26 28.67 -2.80 38.93
C ASP A 26 28.87 -3.85 37.81
N ASN A 27 27.83 -4.11 37.01
CA ASN A 27 27.82 -5.07 35.89
C ASN A 27 27.47 -4.42 34.55
N LEU A 28 27.77 -3.13 34.37
CA LEU A 28 27.30 -2.35 33.22
C LEU A 28 27.68 -2.98 31.87
N ILE A 29 28.96 -3.32 31.70
CA ILE A 29 29.47 -3.87 30.43
C ILE A 29 28.80 -5.21 30.06
N PRO A 30 28.83 -6.27 30.89
CA PRO A 30 28.21 -7.54 30.52
C PRO A 30 26.71 -7.42 30.28
N PHE A 31 26.01 -6.60 31.08
CA PHE A 31 24.57 -6.38 30.89
C PHE A 31 24.24 -5.63 29.59
N VAL A 32 25.02 -4.60 29.24
CA VAL A 32 24.86 -3.86 27.98
C VAL A 32 25.14 -4.75 26.78
N LEU A 33 26.16 -5.63 26.85
CA LEU A 33 26.47 -6.57 25.76
C LEU A 33 25.34 -7.58 25.54
N ILE A 34 24.80 -8.16 26.62
CA ILE A 34 23.64 -9.05 26.52
C ILE A 34 22.46 -8.25 25.98
N ALA A 35 22.19 -7.05 26.51
CA ALA A 35 21.08 -6.22 26.07
C ALA A 35 21.16 -5.80 24.58
N ALA A 36 22.35 -5.47 24.09
CA ALA A 36 22.58 -5.10 22.69
C ALA A 36 22.24 -6.24 21.71
N SER A 37 22.45 -7.49 22.11
CA SER A 37 22.07 -8.65 21.28
C SER A 37 20.58 -8.71 20.98
N GLY A 38 19.74 -8.23 21.91
CA GLY A 38 18.30 -8.13 21.73
C GLY A 38 17.85 -7.10 20.72
N PHE A 39 18.72 -6.19 20.28
CA PHE A 39 18.43 -5.12 19.33
C PHE A 39 19.20 -5.26 18.02
N ILE A 40 19.87 -6.40 17.80
CA ILE A 40 20.77 -6.57 16.66
C ILE A 40 20.07 -6.43 15.31
N LEU A 41 18.85 -6.97 15.14
CA LEU A 41 18.11 -6.82 13.88
C LEU A 41 17.63 -5.37 13.68
N GLN A 42 17.27 -4.68 14.76
CA GLN A 42 16.89 -3.27 14.70
C GLN A 42 18.09 -2.39 14.32
N ILE A 43 19.26 -2.67 14.89
CA ILE A 43 20.52 -2.00 14.51
C ILE A 43 20.82 -2.27 13.03
N LEU A 44 20.77 -3.53 12.58
CA LEU A 44 21.02 -3.90 11.18
C LEU A 44 20.00 -3.30 10.19
N SER A 45 18.80 -2.94 10.65
CA SER A 45 17.77 -2.29 9.83
C SER A 45 17.93 -0.76 9.71
N LEU A 46 18.96 -0.18 10.33
CA LEU A 46 19.17 1.26 10.30
C LEU A 46 19.55 1.75 8.89
N PRO A 47 18.92 2.85 8.40
CA PRO A 47 19.18 3.40 7.07
C PRO A 47 20.66 3.71 6.82
N GLU A 48 21.40 4.12 7.85
CA GLU A 48 22.82 4.50 7.79
C GLU A 48 23.76 3.32 7.51
N LEU A 49 23.32 2.08 7.72
CA LEU A 49 24.10 0.86 7.45
C LEU A 49 23.93 0.33 6.02
N GLY A 50 23.20 1.05 5.15
CA GLY A 50 23.11 0.74 3.72
C GLY A 50 22.33 -0.53 3.37
N LEU A 51 21.69 -1.20 4.35
CA LEU A 51 20.81 -2.36 4.16
C LEU A 51 19.40 -1.90 3.69
N SER A 52 19.41 -1.25 2.52
CA SER A 52 18.37 -0.81 1.58
C SER A 52 16.89 -0.63 1.99
N THR A 53 16.31 0.43 1.42
CA THR A 53 14.87 0.71 1.25
C THR A 53 14.08 -0.43 0.57
N LYS A 54 14.74 -1.32 -0.18
CA LYS A 54 14.15 -2.54 -0.76
C LYS A 54 13.74 -3.55 0.32
N PHE A 55 14.51 -3.64 1.40
CA PHE A 55 14.29 -4.55 2.52
C PHE A 55 13.07 -4.15 3.36
N MET A 56 12.84 -2.83 3.51
CA MET A 56 11.71 -2.23 4.21
C MET A 56 10.42 -2.20 3.36
N SER A 57 10.51 -2.33 2.03
CA SER A 57 9.35 -2.33 1.12
C SER A 57 8.57 -3.65 1.12
N ASN A 58 9.18 -4.74 1.60
CA ASN A 58 8.56 -6.06 1.68
C ASN A 58 7.84 -6.25 3.02
N PHE A 59 6.51 -6.11 3.01
CA PHE A 59 5.67 -6.20 4.20
C PHE A 59 5.88 -7.49 5.01
N TRP A 60 5.99 -8.65 4.35
CA TRP A 60 6.12 -9.93 5.04
C TRP A 60 7.51 -10.14 5.64
N LEU A 61 8.55 -9.73 4.92
CA LEU A 61 9.92 -9.77 5.44
C LEU A 61 10.06 -8.84 6.65
N TYR A 62 9.52 -7.63 6.56
CA TYR A 62 9.48 -6.69 7.68
C TYR A 62 8.72 -7.27 8.89
N ARG A 63 7.55 -7.88 8.68
CA ARG A 63 6.76 -8.54 9.74
C ARG A 63 7.50 -9.74 10.34
N ALA A 64 8.15 -10.55 9.50
CA ALA A 64 8.93 -11.70 9.94
C ALA A 64 10.15 -11.28 10.76
N LEU A 65 10.84 -10.22 10.34
CA LEU A 65 11.96 -9.64 11.09
C LEU A 65 11.49 -9.02 12.40
N GLY A 66 10.34 -8.35 12.42
CA GLY A 66 9.73 -7.84 13.65
C GLY A 66 9.38 -8.98 14.63
N PHE A 67 8.85 -10.10 14.11
CA PHE A 67 8.58 -11.29 14.91
C PHE A 67 9.89 -11.93 15.43
N ALA A 68 10.89 -12.10 14.55
CA ALA A 68 12.20 -12.62 14.93
C ALA A 68 12.87 -11.75 15.99
N GLN A 69 12.83 -10.43 15.81
CA GLN A 69 13.31 -9.43 16.76
C GLN A 69 12.60 -9.56 18.12
N THR A 70 11.28 -9.78 18.12
CA THR A 70 10.51 -10.02 19.36
C THR A 70 10.96 -11.31 20.06
N MET A 71 11.22 -12.38 19.30
CA MET A 71 11.72 -13.65 19.88
C MET A 71 13.12 -13.49 20.45
N ILE A 72 14.02 -12.78 19.74
CA ILE A 72 15.37 -12.48 20.23
C ILE A 72 15.28 -11.64 21.51
N TYR A 73 14.40 -10.66 21.56
CA TYR A 73 14.16 -9.84 22.76
C TYR A 73 13.73 -10.69 23.95
N PHE A 74 12.78 -11.62 23.78
CA PHE A 74 12.37 -12.54 24.86
C PHE A 74 13.52 -13.46 25.31
N CYS A 75 14.33 -13.96 24.39
CA CYS A 75 15.50 -14.76 24.75
C CYS A 75 16.50 -13.95 25.57
N MET A 76 16.78 -12.72 25.13
CA MET A 76 17.69 -11.80 25.82
C MET A 76 17.19 -11.47 27.22
N THR A 77 15.91 -11.15 27.42
CA THR A 77 15.36 -10.86 28.75
C THR A 77 15.42 -12.08 29.67
N ALA A 78 15.22 -13.30 29.15
CA ALA A 78 15.39 -14.52 29.93
C ALA A 78 16.84 -14.73 30.38
N VAL A 79 17.81 -14.51 29.49
CA VAL A 79 19.24 -14.57 29.82
C VAL A 79 19.59 -13.54 30.89
N LEU A 80 19.19 -12.28 30.70
CA LEU A 80 19.43 -11.20 31.66
C LEU A 80 18.82 -11.50 33.03
N MET A 81 17.54 -11.89 33.09
CA MET A 81 16.86 -12.17 34.36
C MET A 81 17.51 -13.35 35.11
N PHE A 82 17.95 -14.39 34.41
CA PHE A 82 18.63 -15.52 35.04
C PHE A 82 20.04 -15.13 35.53
N ASP A 83 20.82 -14.42 34.71
CA ASP A 83 22.16 -13.94 35.10
C ASP A 83 22.10 -13.00 36.33
N ILE A 84 21.15 -12.06 36.31
CA ILE A 84 20.86 -11.16 37.45
C ILE A 84 20.51 -11.98 38.69
N PHE A 85 19.64 -12.98 38.58
CA PHE A 85 19.28 -13.83 39.70
C PHE A 85 20.50 -14.56 40.29
N GLN A 86 21.38 -15.09 39.45
CA GLN A 86 22.61 -15.75 39.90
C GLN A 86 23.54 -14.78 40.63
N LYS A 87 23.74 -13.59 40.09
CA LYS A 87 24.58 -12.53 40.69
C LYS A 87 24.03 -12.05 42.04
N ILE A 88 22.72 -11.92 42.17
CA ILE A 88 22.08 -11.59 43.47
C ILE A 88 22.35 -12.67 44.52
N ASN A 89 22.46 -13.93 44.10
CA ASN A 89 22.83 -15.06 44.97
C ASN A 89 24.35 -15.23 45.15
N GLY A 90 25.16 -14.25 44.72
CA GLY A 90 26.62 -14.27 44.87
C GLY A 90 27.36 -15.16 43.88
N LEU A 91 26.70 -15.61 42.81
CA LEU A 91 27.32 -16.41 41.75
C LEU A 91 27.73 -15.50 40.58
N GLU A 92 28.89 -15.75 39.97
CA GLU A 92 29.32 -15.07 38.75
C GLU A 92 29.40 -16.06 37.57
N PRO A 93 28.26 -16.49 37.03
CA PRO A 93 28.26 -17.43 35.93
C PRO A 93 28.76 -16.77 34.65
N SER A 94 29.44 -17.56 33.81
CA SER A 94 29.70 -17.19 32.43
C SER A 94 28.40 -17.19 31.61
N LEU A 95 28.35 -16.40 30.52
CA LEU A 95 27.20 -16.38 29.60
C LEU A 95 26.83 -17.79 29.09
N THR A 96 27.84 -18.63 28.89
CA THR A 96 27.68 -20.03 28.48
C THR A 96 26.93 -20.85 29.52
N GLU A 97 27.27 -20.71 30.81
CA GLU A 97 26.60 -21.43 31.90
C GLU A 97 25.15 -20.99 32.06
N VAL A 98 24.89 -19.68 31.88
CA VAL A 98 23.52 -19.13 31.87
C VAL A 98 22.70 -19.77 30.74
N LEU A 99 23.23 -19.76 29.51
CA LEU A 99 22.53 -20.31 28.34
C LEU A 99 22.22 -21.80 28.50
N ILE A 100 23.18 -22.59 28.99
CA ILE A 100 22.98 -24.02 29.25
C ILE A 100 21.88 -24.23 30.29
N SER A 101 21.87 -23.42 31.35
CA SER A 101 20.92 -23.54 32.47
C SER A 101 19.47 -23.23 32.07
N ILE A 102 19.27 -22.32 31.11
CA ILE A 102 17.92 -21.88 30.70
C ILE A 102 17.41 -22.53 29.41
N ARG A 103 18.24 -23.24 28.63
CA ARG A 103 17.87 -23.77 27.29
C ARG A 103 16.55 -24.55 27.28
N ASN A 104 16.33 -25.41 28.28
CA ASN A 104 15.13 -26.25 28.37
C ASN A 104 13.90 -25.48 28.92
N LYS A 105 14.12 -24.27 29.45
CA LYS A 105 13.09 -23.38 29.97
C LYS A 105 12.69 -22.32 28.96
N LEU A 106 13.57 -22.00 28.01
CA LEU A 106 13.44 -20.88 27.08
C LEU A 106 12.16 -20.95 26.24
N ILE A 107 11.84 -22.12 25.69
CA ILE A 107 10.61 -22.32 24.89
C ILE A 107 9.36 -22.07 25.77
N LYS A 108 9.34 -22.62 26.99
CA LYS A 108 8.23 -22.40 27.93
C LYS A 108 8.11 -20.93 28.32
N TYR A 109 9.24 -20.27 28.57
CA TYR A 109 9.29 -18.84 28.90
C TYR A 109 8.73 -17.98 27.76
N ILE A 110 9.14 -18.25 26.51
CA ILE A 110 8.63 -17.54 25.32
C ILE A 110 7.11 -17.72 25.19
N ILE A 111 6.61 -18.95 25.34
CA ILE A 111 5.17 -19.24 25.27
C ILE A 111 4.41 -18.47 26.35
N VAL A 112 4.87 -18.55 27.61
CA VAL A 112 4.24 -17.86 28.74
C VAL A 112 4.24 -16.33 28.55
N THR A 113 5.35 -15.78 28.06
CA THR A 113 5.51 -14.34 27.86
C THR A 113 4.65 -13.87 26.70
N GLY A 114 4.53 -14.66 25.63
CA GLY A 114 3.59 -14.41 24.53
C GLY A 114 2.13 -14.41 24.99
N LEU A 115 1.72 -15.43 25.77
CA LEU A 115 0.38 -15.51 26.34
C LEU A 115 0.06 -14.33 27.26
N PHE A 116 1.01 -13.95 28.13
CA PHE A 116 0.87 -12.78 28.99
C PHE A 116 0.66 -11.50 28.17
N ASN A 117 1.44 -11.27 27.10
CA ASN A 117 1.25 -10.12 26.22
C ASN A 117 -0.12 -10.12 25.53
N ILE A 118 -0.63 -11.27 25.09
CA ILE A 118 -1.99 -11.37 24.53
C ILE A 118 -3.05 -10.99 25.58
N ILE A 119 -2.91 -11.48 26.82
CA ILE A 119 -3.81 -11.14 27.93
C ILE A 119 -3.78 -9.63 28.19
N LEU A 120 -2.60 -8.99 28.17
CA LEU A 120 -2.48 -7.54 28.33
C LEU A 120 -3.18 -6.78 27.20
N ILE A 121 -2.96 -7.18 25.94
CA ILE A 121 -3.59 -6.54 24.78
C ILE A 121 -5.11 -6.61 24.91
N VAL A 122 -5.66 -7.80 25.19
CA VAL A 122 -7.10 -7.99 25.41
C VAL A 122 -7.58 -7.15 26.59
N GLY A 123 -6.83 -7.12 27.70
CA GLY A 123 -7.14 -6.32 28.88
C GLY A 123 -7.28 -4.83 28.56
N PHE A 124 -6.30 -4.24 27.88
CA PHE A 124 -6.32 -2.82 27.50
C PHE A 124 -7.34 -2.48 26.40
N ILE A 125 -7.66 -3.41 25.49
CA ILE A 125 -8.73 -3.24 24.49
C ILE A 125 -10.10 -3.17 25.16
N VAL A 126 -10.34 -4.02 26.16
CA VAL A 126 -11.62 -4.04 26.88
C VAL A 126 -11.76 -2.78 27.72
N LEU A 127 -10.85 -2.52 28.66
CA LEU A 127 -10.83 -1.32 29.52
C LEU A 127 -9.42 -1.11 30.12
N VAL A 128 -9.00 0.14 30.32
CA VAL A 128 -7.67 0.48 30.88
C VAL A 128 -7.43 -0.16 32.26
N ILE A 129 -8.43 -0.17 33.13
CA ILE A 129 -8.29 -0.68 34.52
C ILE A 129 -8.01 -2.19 34.55
N PRO A 130 -8.78 -3.07 33.86
CA PRO A 130 -8.43 -4.49 33.69
C PRO A 130 -7.03 -4.72 33.11
N GLY A 131 -6.60 -3.94 32.12
CA GLY A 131 -5.24 -4.04 31.57
C GLY A 131 -4.16 -3.78 32.61
N VAL A 132 -4.28 -2.70 33.38
CA VAL A 132 -3.35 -2.37 34.47
C VAL A 132 -3.36 -3.43 35.56
N TYR A 133 -4.54 -3.93 35.95
CA TYR A 133 -4.66 -5.00 36.94
C TYR A 133 -3.92 -6.28 36.50
N MET A 134 -4.15 -6.74 35.26
CA MET A 134 -3.49 -7.92 34.71
C MET A 134 -1.96 -7.73 34.58
N MET A 135 -1.51 -6.53 34.22
CA MET A 135 -0.09 -6.18 34.16
C MET A 135 0.62 -6.39 35.50
N ILE A 136 0.00 -5.95 36.60
CA ILE A 136 0.59 -6.07 37.93
C ILE A 136 0.52 -7.51 38.43
N VAL A 137 -0.63 -8.17 38.28
CA VAL A 137 -0.86 -9.53 38.80
C VAL A 137 -0.03 -10.59 38.08
N PHE A 138 0.15 -10.46 36.76
CA PHE A 138 0.89 -11.42 35.94
C PHE A 138 2.30 -10.96 35.55
N GLY A 139 2.81 -9.88 36.16
CA GLY A 139 4.15 -9.35 35.87
C GLY A 139 5.31 -10.32 36.18
N PHE A 140 5.10 -11.37 36.99
CA PHE A 140 6.14 -12.30 37.43
C PHE A 140 6.03 -13.71 36.80
N VAL A 141 5.08 -13.95 35.89
CA VAL A 141 4.82 -15.28 35.30
C VAL A 141 6.08 -15.84 34.61
N GLY A 142 6.83 -14.99 33.89
CA GLY A 142 8.09 -15.40 33.26
C GLY A 142 9.15 -15.86 34.27
N LEU A 143 9.26 -15.20 35.43
CA LEU A 143 10.23 -15.56 36.46
C LEU A 143 9.88 -16.90 37.14
N PHE A 144 8.60 -17.26 37.29
CA PHE A 144 8.23 -18.58 37.80
C PHE A 144 8.65 -19.73 36.87
N VAL A 145 8.53 -19.54 35.54
CA VAL A 145 9.02 -20.53 34.59
C VAL A 145 10.56 -20.62 34.63
N LEU A 146 11.22 -19.46 34.65
CA LEU A 146 12.67 -19.36 34.56
C LEU A 146 13.38 -19.83 35.85
N LEU A 147 12.90 -19.33 36.99
CA LEU A 147 13.55 -19.45 38.29
C LEU A 147 12.93 -20.49 39.21
N GLU A 148 11.74 -21.04 38.91
CA GLU A 148 11.05 -22.03 39.76
C GLU A 148 10.68 -23.33 39.02
N HIS A 149 10.87 -23.40 37.70
CA HIS A 149 10.45 -24.53 36.85
C HIS A 149 8.93 -24.76 36.83
N ALA A 150 8.13 -23.73 37.12
CA ALA A 150 6.68 -23.82 37.08
C ALA A 150 6.19 -24.20 35.67
N SER A 151 5.09 -24.97 35.62
CA SER A 151 4.35 -25.17 34.37
C SER A 151 3.67 -23.87 33.90
N ILE A 152 3.16 -23.84 32.66
CA ILE A 152 2.50 -22.64 32.11
C ILE A 152 1.36 -22.18 33.01
N THR A 153 0.41 -23.06 33.33
CA THR A 153 -0.76 -22.73 34.17
C THR A 153 -0.39 -22.39 35.60
N GLU A 154 0.58 -23.13 36.17
CA GLU A 154 1.08 -22.89 37.52
C GLU A 154 1.77 -21.53 37.64
N SER A 155 2.54 -21.10 36.63
CA SER A 155 3.22 -19.80 36.65
C SER A 155 2.26 -18.61 36.75
N PHE A 156 1.08 -18.68 36.11
CA PHE A 156 0.03 -17.67 36.24
C PHE A 156 -0.59 -17.66 37.63
N LYS A 157 -0.92 -18.84 38.16
CA LYS A 157 -1.48 -19.00 39.52
C LYS A 157 -0.49 -18.48 40.57
N GLU A 158 0.78 -18.86 40.47
CA GLU A 158 1.80 -18.48 41.42
C GLU A 158 2.16 -16.98 41.33
N SER A 159 2.14 -16.39 40.13
CA SER A 159 2.26 -14.91 40.00
C SER A 159 1.11 -14.19 40.68
N PHE A 160 -0.13 -14.61 40.44
CA PHE A 160 -1.30 -14.04 41.12
C PHE A 160 -1.16 -14.15 42.64
N ASN A 161 -0.81 -15.34 43.12
CA ASN A 161 -0.61 -15.58 44.54
C ASN A 161 0.47 -14.63 45.07
N LEU A 162 1.65 -14.60 44.46
CA LEU A 162 2.80 -13.79 44.90
C LEU A 162 2.46 -12.32 45.08
N VAL A 163 1.70 -11.75 44.14
CA VAL A 163 1.28 -10.33 44.14
C VAL A 163 0.12 -10.07 45.10
N SER A 164 -0.74 -11.06 45.35
CA SER A 164 -1.86 -10.94 46.28
C SER A 164 -1.39 -10.50 47.67
N GLY A 165 -2.03 -9.46 48.21
CA GLY A 165 -1.65 -8.79 49.46
C GLY A 165 -0.58 -7.70 49.34
N ASN A 166 0.16 -7.63 48.22
CA ASN A 166 1.17 -6.59 47.94
C ASN A 166 0.89 -5.79 46.66
N PHE A 167 -0.29 -5.94 46.05
CA PHE A 167 -0.69 -5.31 44.79
C PHE A 167 -0.34 -3.82 44.71
N TRP A 168 -0.75 -3.02 45.71
CA TRP A 168 -0.52 -1.57 45.72
C TRP A 168 0.96 -1.19 45.79
N LYS A 169 1.80 -2.02 46.43
CA LYS A 169 3.25 -1.78 46.50
C LYS A 169 3.89 -2.02 45.13
N ILE A 170 3.46 -3.07 44.42
CA ILE A 170 3.94 -3.37 43.06
C ILE A 170 3.43 -2.33 42.06
N LEU A 171 2.16 -1.93 42.15
CA LEU A 171 1.62 -0.85 41.33
C LEU A 171 2.37 0.47 41.56
N GLY A 172 2.63 0.82 42.83
CA GLY A 172 3.40 2.01 43.18
C GLY A 172 4.84 1.96 42.63
N LEU A 173 5.51 0.82 42.73
CA LEU A 173 6.83 0.60 42.11
C LEU A 173 6.77 0.78 40.59
N SER A 174 5.82 0.11 39.92
CA SER A 174 5.64 0.24 38.47
C SER A 174 5.36 1.67 38.03
N PHE A 175 4.59 2.43 38.81
CA PHE A 175 4.31 3.84 38.54
C PHE A 175 5.55 4.72 38.70
N ILE A 176 6.37 4.50 39.74
CA ILE A 176 7.64 5.23 39.92
C ILE A 176 8.61 4.93 38.78
N VAL A 177 8.72 3.66 38.38
CA VAL A 177 9.54 3.27 37.22
C VAL A 177 9.05 3.95 35.95
N LEU A 178 7.72 4.03 35.75
CA LEU A 178 7.12 4.74 34.61
C LEU A 178 7.44 6.24 34.64
N LEU A 179 7.36 6.88 35.82
CA LEU A 179 7.70 8.30 35.99
C LEU A 179 9.19 8.60 35.75
N ILE A 180 10.08 7.63 35.94
CA ILE A 180 11.50 7.77 35.59
C ILE A 180 11.68 7.54 34.08
N TYR A 181 11.01 6.53 33.52
CA TYR A 181 11.22 6.09 32.15
C TYR A 181 10.60 7.01 31.09
N VAL A 182 9.38 7.51 31.33
CA VAL A 182 8.64 8.33 30.35
C VAL A 182 9.34 9.67 30.06
N PRO A 183 9.79 10.46 31.04
CA PRO A 183 10.53 11.69 30.77
C PRO A 183 11.83 11.43 29.99
N VAL A 184 12.53 10.33 30.31
CA VAL A 184 13.70 9.91 29.53
C VAL A 184 13.30 9.67 28.09
N ILE A 185 12.24 8.91 27.78
CA ILE A 185 11.79 8.76 26.39
C ILE A 185 11.41 10.09 25.74
N ILE A 186 10.69 10.97 26.44
CA ILE A 186 10.21 12.26 25.90
C ILE A 186 11.39 13.16 25.54
N ILE A 187 12.35 13.35 26.45
CA ILE A 187 13.57 14.14 26.23
C ILE A 187 14.31 13.62 25.00
N LEU A 188 14.27 12.31 24.76
CA LEU A 188 15.02 11.67 23.69
C LEU A 188 14.31 11.69 22.34
N ARG A 189 12.99 11.84 22.32
CA ARG A 189 12.25 12.16 21.09
C ARG A 189 12.50 13.58 20.58
N ILE A 190 13.09 14.46 21.40
CA ILE A 190 13.52 15.81 20.97
C ILE A 190 14.74 15.69 20.04
N PHE A 191 15.56 14.64 20.18
CA PHE A 191 16.68 14.39 19.29
C PHE A 191 16.22 13.52 18.10
N PRO A 192 16.33 14.00 16.85
CA PRO A 192 15.79 13.30 15.67
C PRO A 192 16.59 12.05 15.24
N ASN A 193 17.34 11.43 16.15
CA ASN A 193 18.27 10.35 15.83
C ASN A 193 17.81 9.00 16.39
N TYR A 194 17.45 8.07 15.50
CA TYR A 194 16.99 6.70 15.81
C TYR A 194 17.97 5.93 16.71
N TRP A 195 19.28 6.19 16.59
CA TRP A 195 20.32 5.58 17.42
C TRP A 195 20.09 5.79 18.92
N PHE A 196 19.60 6.97 19.29
CA PHE A 196 19.48 7.33 20.70
C PHE A 196 18.40 6.49 21.41
N SER A 197 17.31 6.16 20.71
CA SER A 197 16.25 5.31 21.26
C SER A 197 16.73 3.87 21.56
N ILE A 198 17.55 3.30 20.67
CA ILE A 198 18.12 1.95 20.82
C ILE A 198 19.12 1.93 21.98
N VAL A 199 20.01 2.91 22.05
CA VAL A 199 21.01 3.03 23.13
C VAL A 199 20.33 3.09 24.50
N VAL A 200 19.25 3.87 24.62
CA VAL A 200 18.52 3.95 25.89
C VAL A 200 17.81 2.65 26.23
N GLN A 201 17.23 1.94 25.27
CA GLN A 201 16.63 0.64 25.54
C GLN A 201 17.69 -0.38 25.98
N ILE A 202 18.89 -0.37 25.39
CA ILE A 202 20.01 -1.22 25.79
C ILE A 202 20.46 -0.91 27.23
N ILE A 203 20.52 0.36 27.61
CA ILE A 203 20.95 0.78 28.96
C ILE A 203 19.86 0.50 30.01
N PHE A 204 18.58 0.72 29.68
CA PHE A 204 17.49 0.66 30.65
C PHE A 204 16.93 -0.76 30.86
N THR A 205 17.05 -1.64 29.87
CA THR A 205 16.53 -3.02 29.95
C THR A 205 17.14 -3.83 31.11
N PRO A 206 18.47 -3.82 31.34
CA PRO A 206 19.05 -4.48 32.50
C PRO A 206 18.49 -3.97 33.83
N TRP A 207 18.27 -2.66 33.96
CA TRP A 207 17.72 -2.06 35.18
C TRP A 207 16.28 -2.52 35.45
N LEU A 208 15.45 -2.57 34.41
CA LEU A 208 14.08 -3.12 34.52
C LEU A 208 14.08 -4.61 34.90
N CYS A 209 14.99 -5.40 34.32
CA CYS A 209 15.15 -6.81 34.68
C CYS A 209 15.57 -6.95 36.15
N SER A 210 16.52 -6.13 36.61
CA SER A 210 16.98 -6.11 38.00
C SER A 210 15.85 -5.77 38.97
N ILE A 211 15.05 -4.73 38.68
CA ILE A 211 13.87 -4.38 39.49
C ILE A 211 12.90 -5.56 39.58
N SER A 212 12.64 -6.24 38.45
CA SER A 212 11.73 -7.39 38.41
C SER A 212 12.25 -8.55 39.27
N VAL A 213 13.54 -8.91 39.16
CA VAL A 213 14.14 -10.01 39.93
C VAL A 213 14.22 -9.67 41.43
N TYR A 214 14.66 -8.47 41.81
CA TYR A 214 14.67 -8.04 43.22
C TYR A 214 13.26 -8.01 43.82
N SER A 215 12.27 -7.52 43.07
CA SER A 215 10.87 -7.52 43.52
C SER A 215 10.37 -8.93 43.74
N PHE A 216 10.70 -9.86 42.83
CA PHE A 216 10.34 -11.27 42.95
C PHE A 216 10.96 -11.91 44.20
N ILE A 217 12.27 -11.72 44.42
CA ILE A 217 12.98 -12.24 45.60
C ILE A 217 12.37 -11.67 46.88
N LYS A 218 12.20 -10.34 46.98
CA LYS A 218 11.65 -9.70 48.18
C LYS A 218 10.22 -10.15 48.47
N LEU A 219 9.36 -10.30 47.47
CA LEU A 219 8.02 -10.85 47.67
C LEU A 219 8.06 -12.29 48.17
N LYS A 220 8.99 -13.11 47.66
CA LYS A 220 9.18 -14.50 48.11
C LYS A 220 9.68 -14.56 49.55
N GLU A 221 10.62 -13.70 49.94
CA GLU A 221 11.11 -13.59 51.32
C GLU A 221 9.99 -13.22 52.29
N ILE A 222 9.17 -12.22 51.93
CA ILE A 222 8.02 -11.78 52.74
C ILE A 222 7.01 -12.92 52.93
N LYS A 223 6.72 -13.68 51.87
CA LYS A 223 5.80 -14.81 51.96
C LYS A 223 6.37 -16.02 52.70
N ALA A 224 7.66 -16.27 52.58
CA ALA A 224 8.32 -17.43 53.16
C ALA A 224 8.84 -17.18 54.59
N GLN A 225 8.86 -15.92 55.05
CA GLN A 225 9.45 -15.47 56.33
C GLN A 225 10.90 -15.95 56.54
N ARG A 226 11.67 -16.09 55.44
CA ARG A 226 13.08 -16.52 55.43
C ARG A 226 13.79 -16.00 54.20
N THR A 227 15.12 -15.91 54.25
CA THR A 227 15.96 -15.56 53.10
C THR A 227 15.77 -16.55 51.97
N TYR A 228 15.55 -16.05 50.75
CA TYR A 228 15.34 -16.89 49.58
C TYR A 228 16.67 -17.18 48.89
N VAL A 229 17.25 -18.35 49.17
CA VAL A 229 18.43 -18.88 48.48
C VAL A 229 18.04 -20.19 47.79
N ARG A 230 18.30 -20.32 46.49
CA ARG A 230 18.07 -21.56 45.76
C ARG A 230 19.42 -22.21 45.41
N GLU A 231 19.64 -23.44 45.84
CA GLU A 231 20.80 -24.23 45.37
C GLU A 231 20.65 -24.51 43.87
N ILE A 232 21.55 -23.95 43.07
CA ILE A 232 21.60 -24.20 41.63
C ILE A 232 22.88 -24.98 41.34
N SER A 233 22.72 -26.29 41.11
CA SER A 233 23.78 -27.19 40.68
C SER A 233 24.22 -26.81 39.26
N LEU A 234 25.35 -26.12 39.14
CA LEU A 234 26.06 -25.95 37.87
C LEU A 234 26.91 -27.20 37.66
N ASN A 235 26.57 -28.03 36.67
CA ASN A 235 27.39 -29.18 36.27
C ASN A 235 28.24 -28.79 35.05
N PRO A 236 29.54 -28.47 35.22
CA PRO A 236 30.35 -27.78 34.21
C PRO A 236 30.93 -28.72 33.13
N LYS A 237 30.55 -30.00 33.12
CA LYS A 237 31.05 -30.96 32.12
C LYS A 237 29.96 -31.32 31.12
N LYS A 238 29.89 -30.57 30.01
CA LYS A 238 29.65 -31.14 28.67
C LYS A 238 29.87 -30.14 27.53
N ASP A 239 30.92 -30.48 26.77
CA ASP A 239 31.13 -30.32 25.33
C ASP A 239 30.87 -28.97 24.65
N ILE A 240 31.98 -28.33 24.27
CA ILE A 240 32.09 -27.28 23.24
C ILE A 240 31.33 -27.63 21.95
N LYS A 241 31.16 -28.94 21.65
CA LYS A 241 30.30 -29.42 20.57
C LYS A 241 28.84 -28.99 20.73
N GLU A 242 28.27 -28.94 21.93
CA GLU A 242 26.86 -28.52 22.13
C GLU A 242 26.67 -27.00 21.94
N ILE A 243 27.70 -26.20 22.22
CA ILE A 243 27.71 -24.74 21.98
C ILE A 243 27.77 -24.44 20.48
N ILE A 244 28.63 -25.17 19.76
CA ILE A 244 28.68 -25.13 18.30
C ILE A 244 27.35 -25.61 17.73
N ILE A 245 26.73 -26.66 18.29
CA ILE A 245 25.41 -27.14 17.89
C ILE A 245 24.33 -26.09 18.17
N PHE A 246 24.35 -25.35 19.27
CA PHE A 246 23.35 -24.31 19.58
C PHE A 246 23.51 -23.05 18.72
N GLY A 247 24.75 -22.60 18.49
CA GLY A 247 25.06 -21.56 17.52
C GLY A 247 24.70 -21.98 16.09
N LEU A 248 24.97 -23.23 15.72
CA LEU A 248 24.49 -23.85 14.50
C LEU A 248 22.98 -24.02 14.49
N LEU A 249 22.29 -24.22 15.62
CA LEU A 249 20.83 -24.35 15.70
C LEU A 249 20.16 -22.99 15.47
N LEU A 250 20.69 -21.92 16.05
CA LEU A 250 20.25 -20.55 15.79
C LEU A 250 20.56 -20.14 14.35
N ALA A 251 21.75 -20.49 13.85
CA ALA A 251 22.11 -20.31 12.44
C ALA A 251 21.29 -21.22 11.51
N LEU A 252 20.85 -22.41 11.93
CA LEU A 252 19.97 -23.35 11.21
C LEU A 252 18.51 -22.93 11.29
N ILE A 253 18.06 -22.25 12.34
CA ILE A 253 16.73 -21.63 12.40
C ILE A 253 16.72 -20.43 11.46
N TYR A 254 17.79 -19.63 11.46
CA TYR A 254 18.01 -18.56 10.50
C TYR A 254 18.13 -19.09 9.06
N LEU A 255 18.94 -20.13 8.84
CA LEU A 255 19.15 -20.77 7.54
C LEU A 255 17.94 -21.57 7.10
N ALA A 256 17.16 -22.19 7.98
CA ALA A 256 15.91 -22.88 7.62
C ALA A 256 14.80 -21.89 7.36
N ALA A 257 14.71 -20.77 8.09
CA ALA A 257 13.86 -19.65 7.72
C ALA A 257 14.31 -19.03 6.38
N TYR A 258 15.60 -19.05 6.06
CA TYR A 258 16.11 -18.61 4.76
C TYR A 258 15.91 -19.65 3.65
N PHE A 259 16.08 -20.94 3.94
CA PHE A 259 16.02 -22.06 2.99
C PHE A 259 14.59 -22.46 2.69
N VAL A 260 13.70 -22.56 3.67
CA VAL A 260 12.26 -22.82 3.44
C VAL A 260 11.71 -21.77 2.48
N PHE A 261 12.18 -20.51 2.58
CA PHE A 261 11.75 -19.43 1.70
C PHE A 261 12.54 -19.34 0.37
N SER A 262 13.82 -19.74 0.33
CA SER A 262 14.58 -19.83 -0.93
C SER A 262 14.20 -21.05 -1.77
N PHE A 263 13.76 -22.15 -1.15
CA PHE A 263 13.34 -23.38 -1.82
C PHE A 263 11.94 -23.26 -2.43
N LEU A 264 11.06 -22.45 -1.83
CA LEU A 264 9.81 -21.99 -2.44
C LEU A 264 10.05 -21.14 -3.71
N TYR A 265 11.28 -20.65 -3.93
CA TYR A 265 11.64 -19.79 -5.06
C TYR A 265 12.25 -20.53 -6.27
N MET A 266 12.60 -21.82 -6.16
CA MET A 266 13.24 -22.59 -7.25
C MET A 266 12.30 -23.59 -7.96
N GLY A 267 11.07 -23.80 -7.47
CA GLY A 267 10.15 -24.81 -7.99
C GLY A 267 9.00 -24.24 -8.83
N GLY A 268 9.29 -23.62 -9.98
CA GLY A 268 8.21 -23.03 -10.79
C GLY A 268 8.47 -22.83 -12.29
N GLY A 269 9.58 -23.33 -12.84
CA GLY A 269 9.80 -23.33 -14.28
C GLY A 269 9.04 -24.47 -14.97
N ARG A 270 7.79 -24.24 -15.38
CA ARG A 270 7.14 -25.07 -16.41
C ARG A 270 6.79 -24.23 -17.62
N VAL A 271 7.66 -24.33 -18.61
CA VAL A 271 7.34 -24.08 -20.01
C VAL A 271 6.17 -25.01 -20.39
N CYS A 272 5.09 -24.44 -20.93
CA CYS A 272 4.08 -25.21 -21.67
C CYS A 272 3.74 -24.51 -22.99
N PRO A 273 3.45 -25.30 -24.03
CA PRO A 273 3.69 -24.95 -25.41
C PRO A 273 2.47 -24.29 -26.07
N LEU A 274 2.76 -23.42 -27.03
CA LEU A 274 1.84 -22.96 -28.07
C LEU A 274 1.04 -24.15 -28.62
N SER A 275 -0.28 -24.11 -28.45
CA SER A 275 -1.20 -24.94 -29.23
C SER A 275 -2.06 -24.04 -30.12
N SER A 276 -2.02 -24.40 -31.39
CA SER A 276 -2.71 -23.81 -32.53
C SER A 276 -4.21 -24.09 -32.52
N LYS A 277 -4.98 -23.15 -33.09
CA LYS A 277 -6.23 -23.27 -33.88
C LYS A 277 -6.94 -21.91 -33.80
N SER A 278 -6.98 -21.07 -34.83
CA SER A 278 -7.60 -21.26 -36.16
C SER A 278 -8.98 -21.90 -36.07
N GLU A 279 -9.97 -21.11 -35.66
CA GLU A 279 -11.38 -21.22 -36.07
C GLU A 279 -12.17 -20.18 -35.28
N TYR A 280 -12.45 -19.02 -35.86
CA TYR A 280 -13.65 -18.20 -35.64
C TYR A 280 -13.59 -17.01 -36.60
N ILE A 281 -13.72 -17.28 -37.90
CA ILE A 281 -14.16 -16.28 -38.88
C ILE A 281 -15.68 -16.40 -38.94
N LYS A 282 -16.38 -15.44 -38.33
CA LYS A 282 -17.69 -15.03 -38.79
C LYS A 282 -17.66 -13.51 -38.91
N ALA A 283 -17.64 -13.06 -40.16
CA ALA A 283 -17.83 -11.68 -40.53
C ALA A 283 -19.11 -11.15 -39.88
N VAL A 284 -18.96 -10.13 -39.04
CA VAL A 284 -20.05 -9.24 -38.68
C VAL A 284 -19.65 -7.89 -39.25
N GLU A 285 -20.30 -7.50 -40.34
CA GLU A 285 -20.24 -6.12 -40.85
C GLU A 285 -20.81 -5.22 -39.75
N PHE A 286 -19.95 -4.41 -39.11
CA PHE A 286 -20.38 -3.29 -38.30
C PHE A 286 -20.16 -2.01 -39.11
N GLU A 287 -21.26 -1.34 -39.44
CA GLU A 287 -21.28 0.01 -39.98
C GLU A 287 -20.51 0.97 -39.06
N ALA A 288 -19.65 1.80 -39.65
CA ALA A 288 -18.98 2.90 -38.96
C ALA A 288 -20.03 3.92 -38.42
N PRO A 289 -19.92 4.40 -37.17
CA PRO A 289 -20.72 5.54 -36.75
C PRO A 289 -20.35 6.77 -37.57
N LYS A 290 -21.36 7.31 -38.25
CA LYS A 290 -21.35 8.52 -39.07
C LYS A 290 -20.92 9.75 -38.26
N LEU A 291 -19.75 10.31 -38.55
CA LEU A 291 -19.47 11.74 -38.32
C LEU A 291 -20.33 12.65 -39.25
N MET A 292 -20.94 12.08 -40.30
CA MET A 292 -21.78 12.81 -41.27
C MET A 292 -23.27 12.95 -40.86
N SER A 293 -23.67 12.65 -39.62
CA SER A 293 -25.08 12.81 -39.20
C SER A 293 -25.31 13.55 -37.88
N MET A 294 -24.35 14.35 -37.40
CA MET A 294 -24.61 15.22 -36.25
C MET A 294 -25.43 16.44 -36.69
N ASP A 295 -26.67 16.52 -36.22
CA ASP A 295 -27.56 17.69 -36.31
C ASP A 295 -26.86 18.91 -35.64
N PRO A 296 -26.94 20.15 -36.17
CA PRO A 296 -26.12 21.28 -35.75
C PRO A 296 -26.56 21.92 -34.41
N LYS A 297 -26.99 21.10 -33.45
CA LYS A 297 -27.32 21.48 -32.08
C LYS A 297 -26.17 21.06 -31.15
N SER A 298 -25.93 21.83 -30.09
CA SER A 298 -24.93 21.50 -29.06
C SER A 298 -25.12 20.06 -28.60
N SER A 299 -24.08 19.23 -28.73
CA SER A 299 -24.15 17.80 -28.41
C SER A 299 -23.30 17.52 -27.17
N ILE A 300 -23.95 16.92 -26.16
CA ILE A 300 -23.24 16.23 -25.08
C ILE A 300 -23.04 14.79 -25.55
N ILE A 301 -21.79 14.37 -25.62
CA ILE A 301 -21.39 13.01 -25.97
C ILE A 301 -20.88 12.39 -24.69
N GLU A 302 -21.56 11.33 -24.27
CA GLU A 302 -21.27 10.67 -23.02
C GLU A 302 -20.54 9.37 -23.28
N GLU A 303 -19.24 9.36 -22.99
CA GLU A 303 -18.39 8.17 -23.05
C GLU A 303 -18.30 7.53 -21.66
N GLU A 304 -17.73 6.32 -21.59
CA GLU A 304 -17.61 5.60 -20.31
C GLU A 304 -16.69 6.32 -19.32
N THR A 305 -15.61 6.93 -19.81
CA THR A 305 -14.54 7.52 -18.99
C THR A 305 -14.58 9.06 -18.94
N PHE A 306 -15.40 9.71 -19.77
CA PHE A 306 -15.54 11.18 -19.80
C PHE A 306 -16.87 11.64 -20.43
N ILE A 307 -17.12 12.94 -20.32
CA ILE A 307 -18.18 13.64 -21.04
C ILE A 307 -17.52 14.66 -21.97
N ILE A 308 -17.88 14.66 -23.24
CA ILE A 308 -17.51 15.71 -24.20
C ILE A 308 -18.71 16.62 -24.42
N TYR A 309 -18.48 17.92 -24.33
CA TYR A 309 -19.43 18.93 -24.78
C TYR A 309 -18.89 19.63 -26.02
N VAL A 310 -19.69 19.59 -27.08
CA VAL A 310 -19.42 20.27 -28.33
C VAL A 310 -20.38 21.46 -28.45
N PRO A 311 -19.86 22.70 -28.56
CA PRO A 311 -20.68 23.88 -28.73
C PRO A 311 -21.60 23.79 -29.96
N SER A 312 -22.75 24.46 -29.92
CA SER A 312 -23.62 24.54 -31.10
C SER A 312 -22.95 25.33 -32.22
N LYS A 313 -23.29 25.01 -33.47
CA LYS A 313 -22.82 25.73 -34.67
C LYS A 313 -21.29 25.81 -34.81
N ILE A 314 -20.57 24.77 -34.40
CA ILE A 314 -19.15 24.65 -34.75
C ILE A 314 -19.01 24.33 -36.24
N ASP A 315 -18.02 24.93 -36.89
CA ASP A 315 -17.62 24.62 -38.25
C ASP A 315 -16.59 23.49 -38.20
N LEU A 316 -16.95 22.30 -38.68
CA LEU A 316 -16.06 21.13 -38.67
C LEU A 316 -14.77 21.34 -39.49
N LYS A 317 -14.69 22.41 -40.30
CA LYS A 317 -13.48 22.79 -41.04
C LYS A 317 -12.50 23.63 -40.21
N LYS A 318 -12.89 24.11 -39.03
CA LYS A 318 -12.07 24.96 -38.15
C LYS A 318 -11.71 24.21 -36.87
N LYS A 319 -10.50 24.43 -36.36
CA LYS A 319 -10.06 23.87 -35.07
C LYS A 319 -10.41 24.81 -33.91
N TYR A 320 -10.80 24.24 -32.77
CA TYR A 320 -11.31 24.96 -31.59
C TYR A 320 -10.52 24.65 -30.32
N PRO A 321 -10.42 25.59 -29.36
CA PRO A 321 -9.81 25.32 -28.06
C PRO A 321 -10.47 24.16 -27.32
N LEU A 322 -9.68 23.44 -26.53
CA LEU A 322 -10.16 22.36 -25.67
C LEU A 322 -9.85 22.69 -24.21
N VAL A 323 -10.86 22.58 -23.34
CA VAL A 323 -10.69 22.65 -21.89
C VAL A 323 -10.92 21.27 -21.26
N ILE A 324 -9.96 20.85 -20.45
CA ILE A 324 -9.96 19.58 -19.73
C ILE A 324 -10.36 19.85 -18.29
N ALA A 325 -11.55 19.41 -17.90
CA ALA A 325 -12.15 19.73 -16.63
C ALA A 325 -12.04 18.54 -15.64
N LEU A 326 -11.43 18.79 -14.49
CA LEU A 326 -11.07 17.80 -13.47
C LEU A 326 -11.74 18.12 -12.12
N SER A 327 -12.17 17.07 -11.42
CA SER A 327 -12.84 17.16 -10.12
C SER A 327 -12.30 16.10 -9.17
N PRO A 328 -12.12 16.38 -7.86
CA PRO A 328 -11.51 15.45 -6.90
C PRO A 328 -12.30 14.15 -6.68
N ASN A 329 -13.56 14.10 -7.13
CA ASN A 329 -14.48 12.98 -6.93
C ASN A 329 -15.05 12.44 -8.25
N ALA A 330 -14.35 12.64 -9.38
CA ALA A 330 -14.82 12.23 -10.71
C ALA A 330 -16.17 12.85 -11.13
N ASP A 331 -16.48 14.04 -10.62
CA ASP A 331 -17.73 14.74 -10.90
C ASP A 331 -17.65 15.54 -12.22
N ALA A 332 -17.71 14.82 -13.33
CA ALA A 332 -17.70 15.40 -14.68
C ALA A 332 -18.88 16.35 -14.92
N ASN A 333 -20.05 16.04 -14.35
CA ASN A 333 -21.28 16.81 -14.58
C ASN A 333 -21.21 18.20 -13.97
N SER A 334 -20.76 18.32 -12.71
CA SER A 334 -20.62 19.63 -12.08
C SER A 334 -19.58 20.51 -12.78
N MET A 335 -18.47 19.90 -13.21
CA MET A 335 -17.44 20.60 -13.97
C MET A 335 -17.95 21.05 -15.35
N LEU A 336 -18.68 20.19 -16.05
CA LEU A 336 -19.32 20.55 -17.31
C LEU A 336 -20.32 21.70 -17.11
N ASN A 337 -21.17 21.62 -16.08
CA ASN A 337 -22.15 22.68 -15.79
C ASN A 337 -21.50 24.04 -15.52
N ALA A 338 -20.34 24.06 -14.85
CA ALA A 338 -19.59 25.28 -14.59
C ALA A 338 -18.98 25.91 -15.86
N LEU A 339 -18.63 25.09 -16.85
CA LEU A 339 -17.95 25.54 -18.08
C LEU A 339 -18.88 25.71 -19.28
N LYS A 340 -20.05 25.06 -19.28
CA LYS A 340 -20.91 24.86 -20.47
C LYS A 340 -21.34 26.18 -21.13
N SER A 341 -21.83 27.13 -20.35
CA SER A 341 -22.34 28.42 -20.85
C SER A 341 -21.21 29.23 -21.51
N SER A 342 -20.07 29.28 -20.84
CA SER A 342 -18.86 29.96 -21.34
C SER A 342 -18.23 29.25 -22.54
N ALA A 343 -18.24 27.93 -22.56
CA ALA A 343 -17.79 27.12 -23.68
C ALA A 343 -18.67 27.32 -24.93
N GLU A 344 -19.99 27.41 -24.75
CA GLU A 344 -20.94 27.68 -25.84
C GLU A 344 -20.70 29.06 -26.48
N LYS A 345 -20.46 30.08 -25.63
CA LYS A 345 -20.18 31.45 -26.03
C LYS A 345 -18.86 31.58 -26.80
N ASN A 346 -17.79 30.96 -26.31
CA ASN A 346 -16.44 31.09 -26.84
C ASN A 346 -16.06 30.00 -27.85
N LYS A 347 -16.96 29.06 -28.15
CA LYS A 347 -16.70 27.90 -29.02
C LYS A 347 -15.55 27.01 -28.54
N TRP A 348 -15.47 26.79 -27.24
CA TRP A 348 -14.51 25.84 -26.65
C TRP A 348 -15.15 24.46 -26.52
N ILE A 349 -14.42 23.42 -26.88
CA ILE A 349 -14.80 22.04 -26.59
C ILE A 349 -14.47 21.76 -25.13
N VAL A 350 -15.38 21.11 -24.39
CA VAL A 350 -15.14 20.71 -23.00
C VAL A 350 -15.00 19.20 -22.93
N TYR A 351 -13.88 18.74 -22.39
CA TYR A 351 -13.70 17.38 -21.91
C TYR A 351 -13.85 17.40 -20.39
N ALA A 352 -14.79 16.63 -19.83
CA ALA A 352 -14.96 16.50 -18.38
C ALA A 352 -14.70 15.05 -17.95
N SER A 353 -13.70 14.83 -17.10
CA SER A 353 -13.27 13.48 -16.71
C SER A 353 -14.26 12.82 -15.73
N LYS A 354 -14.64 11.56 -15.99
CA LYS A 354 -15.38 10.69 -15.05
C LYS A 354 -14.47 9.76 -14.25
N GLU A 355 -13.15 9.92 -14.35
CA GLU A 355 -12.18 9.02 -13.73
C GLU A 355 -11.26 9.73 -12.73
N PHE A 356 -10.96 11.02 -12.94
CA PHE A 356 -10.06 11.78 -12.09
C PHE A 356 -10.60 11.89 -10.65
N LYS A 357 -9.82 11.48 -9.64
CA LYS A 357 -10.19 11.52 -8.22
C LYS A 357 -8.97 11.42 -7.27
N ASN A 358 -9.10 11.94 -6.05
CA ASN A 358 -7.99 12.07 -5.07
C ASN A 358 -7.35 10.74 -4.61
N ASN A 359 -8.05 9.60 -4.73
CA ASN A 359 -7.61 8.30 -4.22
C ASN A 359 -6.97 7.39 -5.30
N VAL A 360 -6.60 7.95 -6.45
CA VAL A 360 -5.90 7.23 -7.52
C VAL A 360 -4.52 7.84 -7.73
N SER A 361 -3.53 7.04 -8.10
CA SER A 361 -2.18 7.53 -8.37
C SER A 361 -2.20 8.61 -9.46
N MET A 362 -1.47 9.71 -9.27
CA MET A 362 -1.38 10.80 -10.27
C MET A 362 -0.88 10.29 -11.62
N THR A 363 0.10 9.37 -11.64
CA THR A 363 0.64 8.77 -12.87
C THR A 363 -0.43 8.03 -13.68
N GLU A 364 -1.28 7.25 -13.01
CA GLU A 364 -2.36 6.49 -13.66
C GLU A 364 -3.42 7.43 -14.26
N GLN A 365 -3.75 8.51 -13.54
CA GLN A 365 -4.72 9.50 -13.97
C GLN A 365 -4.21 10.32 -15.16
N LEU A 366 -2.93 10.69 -15.17
CA LEU A 366 -2.30 11.39 -16.29
C LEU A 366 -2.25 10.53 -17.55
N PHE A 367 -1.95 9.24 -17.41
CA PHE A 367 -1.97 8.29 -18.53
C PHE A 367 -3.37 8.13 -19.12
N SER A 368 -4.40 7.90 -18.29
CA SER A 368 -5.78 7.79 -18.79
C SER A 368 -6.22 9.07 -19.52
N LEU A 369 -5.88 10.23 -18.95
CA LEU A 369 -6.19 11.52 -19.55
C LEU A 369 -5.56 11.67 -20.95
N MET A 370 -4.30 11.27 -21.10
CA MET A 370 -3.60 11.35 -22.40
C MET A 370 -4.19 10.43 -23.46
N VAL A 371 -4.55 9.19 -23.09
CA VAL A 371 -5.20 8.26 -24.02
C VAL A 371 -6.55 8.81 -24.51
N ASN A 372 -7.35 9.35 -23.60
CA ASN A 372 -8.64 9.92 -23.99
C ASN A 372 -8.47 11.19 -24.83
N LEU A 373 -7.42 11.98 -24.61
CA LEU A 373 -7.14 13.20 -25.39
C LEU A 373 -6.74 12.90 -26.83
N ASP A 374 -5.96 11.85 -27.09
CA ASP A 374 -5.63 11.42 -28.46
C ASP A 374 -6.90 11.02 -29.24
N TRP A 375 -7.81 10.29 -28.58
CA TRP A 375 -9.10 9.96 -29.16
C TRP A 375 -9.96 11.22 -29.43
N VAL A 376 -10.01 12.16 -28.48
CA VAL A 376 -10.75 13.42 -28.64
C VAL A 376 -10.20 14.24 -29.80
N ASN A 377 -8.88 14.38 -29.92
CA ASN A 377 -8.23 15.10 -31.01
C ASN A 377 -8.47 14.43 -32.37
N THR A 378 -8.66 13.12 -32.40
CA THR A 378 -8.96 12.37 -33.62
C THR A 378 -10.42 12.53 -34.07
N ASN A 379 -11.35 12.66 -33.12
CA ASN A 379 -12.79 12.65 -33.39
C ASN A 379 -13.43 14.05 -33.41
N PHE A 380 -12.77 15.06 -32.84
CA PHE A 380 -13.27 16.43 -32.76
C PHE A 380 -12.24 17.42 -33.32
N PRO A 381 -12.70 18.56 -33.87
CA PRO A 381 -11.80 19.55 -34.46
C PRO A 381 -11.12 20.38 -33.36
N VAL A 382 -10.19 19.77 -32.64
CA VAL A 382 -9.44 20.41 -31.56
C VAL A 382 -8.21 21.13 -32.09
N ASN A 383 -7.97 22.32 -31.58
CA ASN A 383 -6.72 23.03 -31.74
C ASN A 383 -5.73 22.59 -30.64
N GLU A 384 -4.79 21.73 -31.01
CA GLU A 384 -3.75 21.20 -30.11
C GLU A 384 -2.85 22.30 -29.51
N SER A 385 -2.79 23.47 -30.15
CA SER A 385 -2.08 24.63 -29.61
C SER A 385 -2.87 25.42 -28.57
N GLN A 386 -4.13 25.06 -28.28
CA GLN A 386 -5.05 25.77 -27.38
C GLN A 386 -5.74 24.81 -26.40
N ILE A 387 -4.95 23.91 -25.79
CA ILE A 387 -5.44 23.00 -24.74
C ILE A 387 -5.19 23.62 -23.35
N ILE A 388 -6.25 23.71 -22.56
CA ILE A 388 -6.27 24.27 -21.20
C ILE A 388 -6.67 23.19 -20.19
N ALA A 389 -5.96 23.10 -19.07
CA ALA A 389 -6.34 22.23 -17.96
C ALA A 389 -7.13 23.03 -16.91
N ALA A 390 -8.24 22.50 -16.42
CA ALA A 390 -9.11 23.19 -15.49
C ALA A 390 -9.56 22.26 -14.37
N GLY A 391 -9.71 22.77 -13.15
CA GLY A 391 -10.23 21.94 -12.08
C GLY A 391 -10.55 22.64 -10.78
N PHE A 392 -11.39 21.97 -10.00
CA PHE A 392 -11.79 22.38 -8.65
C PHE A 392 -11.03 21.57 -7.60
N SER A 393 -10.59 22.17 -6.49
CA SER A 393 -10.00 21.45 -5.35
C SER A 393 -8.85 20.51 -5.76
N GLY A 394 -8.93 19.20 -5.49
CA GLY A 394 -7.93 18.22 -5.96
C GLY A 394 -7.85 18.09 -7.49
N GLY A 395 -8.92 18.42 -8.22
CA GLY A 395 -8.88 18.59 -9.68
C GLY A 395 -8.05 19.80 -10.11
N GLY A 396 -8.03 20.88 -9.32
CA GLY A 396 -7.16 22.03 -9.54
C GLY A 396 -5.68 21.68 -9.37
N MET A 397 -5.36 20.88 -8.35
CA MET A 397 -4.03 20.27 -8.20
C MET A 397 -3.69 19.39 -9.41
N GLY A 398 -4.66 18.63 -9.92
CA GLY A 398 -4.54 17.86 -11.16
C GLY A 398 -4.24 18.70 -12.40
N ALA A 399 -4.87 19.87 -12.53
CA ALA A 399 -4.62 20.79 -13.65
C ALA A 399 -3.17 21.30 -13.63
N HIS A 400 -2.64 21.64 -12.45
CA HIS A 400 -1.23 21.98 -12.29
C HIS A 400 -0.30 20.80 -12.60
N ALA A 401 -0.60 19.62 -12.09
CA ALA A 401 0.18 18.41 -12.36
C ALA A 401 0.24 18.12 -13.87
N PHE A 402 -0.89 18.26 -14.56
CA PHE A 402 -0.97 18.02 -15.99
C PHE A 402 -0.18 19.07 -16.80
N ALA A 403 -0.23 20.34 -16.39
CA ALA A 403 0.61 21.38 -16.98
C ALA A 403 2.11 21.15 -16.75
N TYR A 404 2.50 20.64 -15.58
CA TYR A 404 3.88 20.30 -15.25
C TYR A 404 4.40 19.13 -16.10
N HIS A 405 3.64 18.04 -16.19
CA HIS A 405 4.07 16.82 -16.89
C HIS A 405 3.94 16.90 -18.42
N TYR A 406 3.05 17.74 -18.95
CA TYR A 406 2.82 17.89 -20.39
C TYR A 406 2.86 19.37 -20.82
N PRO A 407 4.02 20.03 -20.64
CA PRO A 407 4.14 21.46 -20.88
C PRO A 407 3.92 21.82 -22.35
N ASP A 408 4.22 20.94 -23.30
CA ASP A 408 4.00 21.25 -24.73
C ASP A 408 2.54 21.10 -25.17
N THR A 409 1.75 20.37 -24.39
CA THR A 409 0.32 20.16 -24.64
C THR A 409 -0.51 21.24 -23.95
N VAL A 410 -0.28 21.47 -22.65
CA VAL A 410 -1.09 22.38 -21.84
C VAL A 410 -0.53 23.81 -21.92
N ARG A 411 -1.37 24.74 -22.39
CA ARG A 411 -0.98 26.16 -22.53
C ARG A 411 -1.31 27.02 -21.32
N GLY A 412 -2.20 26.56 -20.48
CA GLY A 412 -2.54 27.24 -19.25
C GLY A 412 -3.50 26.45 -18.39
N VAL A 413 -3.76 27.01 -17.21
CA VAL A 413 -4.63 26.38 -16.20
C VAL A 413 -5.74 27.30 -15.72
N ILE A 414 -6.89 26.72 -15.36
CA ILE A 414 -7.94 27.39 -14.57
C ILE A 414 -8.13 26.59 -13.27
N VAL A 415 -7.85 27.19 -12.12
CA VAL A 415 -7.83 26.50 -10.84
C VAL A 415 -8.81 27.17 -9.90
N ASN A 416 -9.78 26.41 -9.40
CA ASN A 416 -10.77 26.90 -8.44
C ASN A 416 -10.60 26.23 -7.07
N THR A 417 -10.25 27.02 -6.05
CA THR A 417 -10.01 26.57 -4.66
C THR A 417 -9.15 25.29 -4.57
N GLY A 418 -8.12 25.20 -5.40
CA GLY A 418 -7.17 24.08 -5.48
C GLY A 418 -5.74 24.59 -5.32
N MET A 419 -4.86 23.75 -4.80
CA MET A 419 -3.46 24.12 -4.54
C MET A 419 -2.51 23.42 -5.53
N LEU A 420 -1.38 24.06 -5.81
CA LEU A 420 -0.19 23.44 -6.36
C LEU A 420 0.46 22.58 -5.28
N HIS A 421 0.79 21.33 -5.62
CA HIS A 421 1.38 20.40 -4.66
C HIS A 421 2.85 20.76 -4.36
N ASP A 422 3.26 20.74 -3.09
CA ASP A 422 4.60 21.13 -2.62
C ASP A 422 5.75 20.38 -3.31
N TYR A 423 5.49 19.15 -3.78
CA TYR A 423 6.42 18.38 -4.59
C TYR A 423 7.00 19.20 -5.75
N TYR A 424 6.16 19.93 -6.49
CA TYR A 424 6.56 20.73 -7.65
C TYR A 424 7.30 22.01 -7.26
N MET A 425 7.17 22.46 -6.01
CA MET A 425 7.88 23.61 -5.46
C MET A 425 9.23 23.23 -4.83
N SER A 426 9.56 21.93 -4.75
CA SER A 426 10.83 21.50 -4.19
C SER A 426 12.02 22.01 -5.02
N PRO A 427 13.22 22.23 -4.41
CA PRO A 427 14.38 22.76 -5.13
C PRO A 427 14.74 21.96 -6.39
N ARG A 428 14.54 20.64 -6.38
CA ARG A 428 14.84 19.76 -7.51
C ARG A 428 13.81 19.83 -8.64
N GLU A 429 12.52 19.88 -8.30
CA GLU A 429 11.44 19.83 -9.30
C GLU A 429 11.14 21.22 -9.87
N SER A 430 11.30 22.27 -9.06
CA SER A 430 11.06 23.65 -9.48
C SER A 430 11.96 24.09 -10.65
N GLU A 431 13.18 23.54 -10.77
CA GLU A 431 14.04 23.77 -11.94
C GLU A 431 13.41 23.33 -13.27
N ARG A 432 12.52 22.34 -13.24
CA ARG A 432 11.84 21.75 -14.40
C ARG A 432 10.44 22.31 -14.63
N TYR A 433 9.97 23.22 -13.77
CA TYR A 433 8.63 23.76 -13.87
C TYR A 433 8.48 24.63 -15.13
N PRO A 434 7.39 24.47 -15.92
CA PRO A 434 7.25 25.19 -17.17
C PRO A 434 7.22 26.70 -16.96
N ARG A 435 7.72 27.44 -17.95
CA ARG A 435 7.77 28.92 -17.96
C ARG A 435 6.80 29.48 -18.99
N GLU A 436 6.45 30.76 -18.85
CA GLU A 436 5.72 31.54 -19.85
C GLU A 436 4.34 30.93 -20.23
N LYS A 437 3.63 30.41 -19.23
CA LYS A 437 2.25 29.92 -19.38
C LYS A 437 1.24 30.92 -18.85
N LYS A 438 -0.04 30.54 -18.90
CA LYS A 438 -1.15 31.34 -18.40
C LYS A 438 -1.87 30.60 -17.28
N ALA A 439 -2.28 31.30 -16.22
CA ALA A 439 -3.10 30.73 -15.16
C ALA A 439 -4.25 31.66 -14.81
N VAL A 440 -5.41 31.08 -14.50
CA VAL A 440 -6.49 31.77 -13.79
C VAL A 440 -6.72 31.06 -12.46
N LEU A 441 -6.59 31.80 -11.37
CA LEU A 441 -6.83 31.32 -10.01
C LEU A 441 -8.14 31.93 -9.52
N ILE A 442 -9.16 31.08 -9.35
CA ILE A 442 -10.49 31.41 -8.83
C ILE A 442 -10.53 31.04 -7.35
N ALA A 443 -10.26 32.02 -6.48
CA ALA A 443 -10.09 31.83 -5.04
C ALA A 443 -11.28 32.37 -4.25
N SER A 444 -11.56 31.81 -3.08
CA SER A 444 -12.51 32.40 -2.13
C SER A 444 -11.80 32.78 -0.84
N PRO A 445 -11.89 34.04 -0.36
CA PRO A 445 -11.28 34.47 0.91
C PRO A 445 -11.75 33.69 2.15
N THR A 446 -12.84 32.95 2.01
CA THR A 446 -13.40 32.09 3.07
C THR A 446 -13.02 30.62 2.92
N ASP A 447 -12.25 30.27 1.88
CA ASP A 447 -11.74 28.93 1.65
C ASP A 447 -10.53 28.62 2.54
N PHE A 448 -10.42 27.37 3.00
CA PHE A 448 -9.29 26.95 3.81
C PHE A 448 -7.96 26.85 3.04
N ARG A 449 -7.98 26.92 1.69
CA ARG A 449 -6.79 26.94 0.84
C ARG A 449 -6.43 28.33 0.30
N TYR A 450 -7.05 29.38 0.82
CA TYR A 450 -6.87 30.72 0.28
C TYR A 450 -5.41 31.19 0.33
N GLU A 451 -4.73 30.95 1.45
CA GLU A 451 -3.32 31.28 1.65
C GLU A 451 -2.41 30.46 0.73
N GLU A 452 -2.70 29.16 0.55
CA GLU A 452 -1.98 28.30 -0.38
C GLU A 452 -2.12 28.80 -1.82
N MET A 453 -3.30 29.27 -2.24
CA MET A 453 -3.49 29.83 -3.57
C MET A 453 -2.73 31.16 -3.77
N ILE A 454 -2.57 31.97 -2.72
CA ILE A 454 -1.72 33.18 -2.78
C ILE A 454 -0.26 32.76 -2.99
N ARG A 455 0.24 31.79 -2.22
CA ARG A 455 1.58 31.22 -2.41
C ARG A 455 1.77 30.66 -3.82
N ASP A 456 0.77 29.94 -4.35
CA ASP A 456 0.84 29.35 -5.68
C ASP A 456 0.87 30.44 -6.76
N LYS A 457 0.14 31.54 -6.58
CA LYS A 457 0.22 32.72 -7.46
C LYS A 457 1.64 33.27 -7.52
N GLU A 458 2.24 33.54 -6.37
CA GLU A 458 3.61 34.08 -6.28
C GLU A 458 4.63 33.13 -6.93
N PHE A 459 4.47 31.83 -6.69
CA PHE A 459 5.30 30.81 -7.32
C PHE A 459 5.19 30.88 -8.86
N LEU A 460 3.97 30.84 -9.41
CA LEU A 460 3.74 30.86 -10.86
C LEU A 460 4.25 32.15 -11.52
N GLU A 461 4.02 33.31 -10.90
CA GLU A 461 4.55 34.60 -11.37
C GLU A 461 6.09 34.58 -11.41
N GLY A 462 6.74 33.90 -10.45
CA GLY A 462 8.19 33.66 -10.46
C GLY A 462 8.72 32.85 -11.65
N PHE A 463 7.86 32.06 -12.31
CA PHE A 463 8.16 31.33 -13.56
C PHE A 463 7.70 32.08 -14.82
N ALA A 464 7.44 33.39 -14.70
CA ALA A 464 6.95 34.24 -15.77
C ALA A 464 5.59 33.77 -16.34
N TRP A 465 4.73 33.20 -15.51
CA TRP A 465 3.35 32.94 -15.91
C TRP A 465 2.53 34.23 -15.85
N ASP A 466 1.68 34.44 -16.84
CA ASP A 466 0.61 35.42 -16.76
C ASP A 466 -0.50 34.86 -15.86
N VAL A 467 -0.63 35.40 -14.64
CA VAL A 467 -1.61 34.90 -13.65
C VAL A 467 -2.75 35.90 -13.44
N LYS A 468 -3.99 35.45 -13.66
CA LYS A 468 -5.21 36.19 -13.34
C LYS A 468 -5.80 35.70 -12.03
N TRP A 469 -5.96 36.60 -11.09
CA TRP A 469 -6.69 36.36 -9.84
C TRP A 469 -8.16 36.75 -9.98
N ILE A 470 -9.08 35.87 -9.58
CA ILE A 470 -10.51 36.09 -9.51
C ILE A 470 -11.00 35.66 -8.14
N GLU A 471 -11.65 36.56 -7.41
CA GLU A 471 -12.24 36.24 -6.11
C GLU A 471 -13.75 36.04 -6.20
N PHE A 472 -14.26 35.11 -5.38
CA PHE A 472 -15.70 34.91 -5.20
C PHE A 472 -16.06 34.55 -3.77
N GLU A 473 -17.31 34.79 -3.41
CA GLU A 473 -17.87 34.38 -2.12
C GLU A 473 -18.50 32.99 -2.25
N GLY A 474 -17.96 32.01 -1.52
CA GLY A 474 -18.50 30.64 -1.58
C GLY A 474 -17.75 29.56 -0.79
N GLY A 475 -16.59 29.86 -0.21
CA GLY A 475 -15.75 28.90 0.51
C GLY A 475 -15.27 27.78 -0.42
N HIS A 476 -15.23 26.54 0.08
CA HIS A 476 -14.73 25.38 -0.67
C HIS A 476 -15.76 24.77 -1.62
N LYS A 477 -16.15 25.52 -2.65
CA LYS A 477 -17.16 25.11 -3.65
C LYS A 477 -16.74 25.48 -5.06
N ILE A 478 -17.32 24.77 -6.03
CA ILE A 478 -17.20 25.15 -7.44
C ILE A 478 -17.81 26.55 -7.60
N ALA A 479 -17.01 27.50 -8.09
CA ALA A 479 -17.44 28.87 -8.36
C ALA A 479 -18.55 28.92 -9.41
N THR A 480 -19.25 30.04 -9.52
CA THR A 480 -20.41 30.14 -10.42
C THR A 480 -19.98 30.34 -11.87
N ASP A 481 -20.91 30.20 -12.82
CA ASP A 481 -20.67 30.45 -14.25
C ASP A 481 -20.12 31.87 -14.50
N LYS A 482 -20.39 32.83 -13.60
CA LYS A 482 -19.82 34.18 -13.67
C LYS A 482 -18.30 34.16 -13.58
N GLU A 483 -17.74 33.48 -12.57
CA GLU A 483 -16.29 33.41 -12.37
C GLU A 483 -15.61 32.54 -13.42
N TRP A 484 -16.19 31.39 -13.74
CA TRP A 484 -15.69 30.51 -14.79
C TRP A 484 -15.73 31.18 -16.17
N GLY A 485 -16.77 31.96 -16.46
CA GLY A 485 -16.85 32.75 -17.68
C GLY A 485 -15.82 33.86 -17.75
N ALA A 486 -15.59 34.59 -16.66
CA ALA A 486 -14.51 35.58 -16.60
C ALA A 486 -13.12 34.93 -16.81
N ALA A 487 -12.91 33.72 -16.29
CA ALA A 487 -11.68 32.96 -16.49
C ALA A 487 -11.46 32.55 -17.95
N VAL A 488 -12.50 31.96 -18.57
CA VAL A 488 -12.47 31.54 -19.98
C VAL A 488 -12.28 32.75 -20.89
N GLU A 489 -13.01 33.84 -20.70
CA GLU A 489 -12.87 35.07 -21.50
C GLU A 489 -11.47 35.69 -21.39
N TRP A 490 -10.87 35.69 -20.20
CA TRP A 490 -9.53 36.23 -20.01
C TRP A 490 -8.47 35.39 -20.73
N LEU A 491 -8.58 34.06 -20.68
CA LEU A 491 -7.69 33.15 -21.40
C LEU A 491 -7.90 33.23 -22.91
N ASP A 492 -9.15 33.23 -23.38
CA ASP A 492 -9.51 33.33 -24.79
C ASP A 492 -8.91 34.59 -25.41
N ASN A 493 -9.07 35.74 -24.75
CA ASN A 493 -8.49 37.01 -25.18
C ASN A 493 -6.96 36.96 -25.31
N GLN A 494 -6.26 36.25 -24.43
CA GLN A 494 -4.81 36.15 -24.51
C GLN A 494 -4.31 35.12 -25.52
N MET A 495 -5.04 34.02 -25.67
CA MET A 495 -4.76 33.06 -26.73
C MET A 495 -4.99 33.70 -28.12
N ASN A 496 -5.95 34.61 -28.22
CA ASN A 496 -6.27 35.35 -29.45
C ASN A 496 -5.40 36.61 -29.65
N ARG A 497 -4.87 37.25 -28.59
CA ARG A 497 -3.91 38.37 -28.70
C ARG A 497 -2.51 37.95 -29.15
N ALA A 498 -2.13 36.70 -28.92
CA ALA A 498 -0.85 36.14 -29.39
C ALA A 498 -0.82 35.88 -30.91
N GLY A 499 -1.94 36.08 -31.62
CA GLY A 499 -2.03 35.96 -33.06
C GLY A 499 -3.05 36.95 -33.65
N GLN A 500 -2.59 38.10 -34.13
CA GLN A 500 -3.27 38.73 -35.27
C GLN A 500 -3.14 37.79 -36.47
N ARG A 501 -4.13 36.93 -36.71
CA ARG A 501 -4.63 36.57 -38.06
C ARG A 501 -5.83 35.63 -37.97
N GLU A 502 -6.80 36.00 -38.79
CA GLU A 502 -7.86 35.23 -39.44
C GLU A 502 -7.94 33.76 -39.06
N TYR A 503 -9.15 33.33 -38.67
CA TYR A 503 -9.61 31.98 -38.94
C TYR A 503 -9.13 31.60 -40.34
N GLU A 504 -8.18 30.67 -40.45
CA GLU A 504 -7.79 30.15 -41.74
C GLU A 504 -9.06 29.62 -42.39
N ASP A 505 -9.55 30.36 -43.39
CA ASP A 505 -10.44 29.80 -44.37
C ASP A 505 -9.66 28.63 -44.96
N VAL A 506 -10.15 27.41 -44.74
CA VAL A 506 -9.67 26.25 -45.48
C VAL A 506 -9.79 26.63 -46.94
N PRO A 507 -8.67 26.75 -47.69
CA PRO A 507 -8.76 27.07 -49.09
C PRO A 507 -9.61 25.98 -49.72
N VAL A 508 -10.69 26.37 -50.42
CA VAL A 508 -11.52 25.50 -51.26
C VAL A 508 -10.67 24.70 -52.27
N ALA A 509 -9.40 25.07 -52.45
CA ALA A 509 -8.39 24.33 -53.20
C ALA A 509 -7.92 23.00 -52.56
N GLN A 510 -8.18 22.69 -51.28
CA GLN A 510 -7.70 21.43 -50.69
C GLN A 510 -8.57 20.20 -51.05
N GLU A 511 -9.83 20.39 -51.46
CA GLU A 511 -10.59 19.29 -52.08
C GLU A 511 -10.08 18.99 -53.50
N GLU A 512 -9.53 19.97 -54.23
CA GLU A 512 -8.89 19.74 -55.54
C GLU A 512 -7.44 19.23 -55.44
N ILE A 513 -6.71 19.51 -54.35
CA ILE A 513 -5.34 18.98 -54.16
C ILE A 513 -5.34 17.55 -53.60
N LYS A 514 -6.42 17.11 -52.94
CA LYS A 514 -6.66 15.68 -52.65
C LYS A 514 -6.81 14.83 -53.92
N LEU A 515 -6.90 15.41 -55.12
CA LEU A 515 -6.87 14.67 -56.37
C LEU A 515 -5.48 14.62 -57.05
N LYS A 516 -4.44 15.26 -56.48
CA LYS A 516 -3.12 15.38 -57.14
C LYS A 516 -1.91 14.87 -56.35
N ARG A 517 -2.03 14.50 -55.09
CA ARG A 517 -0.91 13.87 -54.35
C ARG A 517 -0.85 12.39 -54.72
N ASN A 518 0.04 12.05 -55.65
CA ASN A 518 0.42 10.68 -55.98
C ASN A 518 1.94 10.55 -55.82
N GLY A 519 2.38 9.65 -54.94
CA GLY A 519 3.79 9.41 -54.64
C GLY A 519 4.23 9.87 -53.24
N LYS A 520 5.54 9.83 -53.00
CA LYS A 520 6.15 10.19 -51.72
C LYS A 520 6.10 11.70 -51.50
N VAL A 521 5.60 12.11 -50.35
CA VAL A 521 5.56 13.50 -49.87
C VAL A 521 6.44 13.58 -48.63
N GLN A 522 7.17 14.68 -48.50
CA GLN A 522 8.05 14.97 -47.37
C GLN A 522 7.69 16.36 -46.84
N ASP A 523 7.40 16.44 -45.54
CA ASP A 523 7.19 17.68 -44.84
C ASP A 523 8.44 18.04 -44.03
N TYR A 524 8.69 19.34 -43.84
CA TYR A 524 9.88 19.85 -43.16
C TYR A 524 9.49 20.81 -42.04
N TYR A 525 10.32 20.87 -40.99
CA TYR A 525 10.28 21.91 -39.98
C TYR A 525 10.64 23.28 -40.59
N ASP A 526 10.38 24.35 -39.82
CA ASP A 526 10.74 25.72 -40.15
C ASP A 526 12.24 25.94 -40.38
N ASP A 527 13.08 25.13 -39.71
CA ASP A 527 14.53 25.09 -39.86
C ASP A 527 15.03 24.24 -41.06
N GLY A 528 14.10 23.68 -41.84
CA GLY A 528 14.38 22.87 -43.03
C GLY A 528 14.73 21.41 -42.77
N LYS A 529 14.68 20.93 -41.51
CA LYS A 529 14.88 19.51 -41.20
C LYS A 529 13.63 18.68 -41.53
N LEU A 530 13.83 17.42 -41.89
CA LEU A 530 12.72 16.52 -42.25
C LEU A 530 11.81 16.28 -41.03
N LEU A 531 10.53 16.60 -41.17
CA LEU A 531 9.49 16.40 -40.15
C LEU A 531 8.85 15.03 -40.32
N ASN A 532 8.41 14.70 -41.53
CA ASN A 532 7.81 13.41 -41.85
C ASN A 532 7.96 13.06 -43.32
N GLU A 533 7.75 11.79 -43.64
CA GLU A 533 7.59 11.30 -44.99
C GLU A 533 6.46 10.26 -45.07
N LEU A 534 5.67 10.37 -46.15
CA LEU A 534 4.47 9.58 -46.34
C LEU A 534 4.13 9.46 -47.82
N TYR A 535 3.58 8.33 -48.22
CA TYR A 535 3.11 8.11 -49.59
C TYR A 535 1.62 8.41 -49.73
N TYR A 536 1.23 8.93 -50.89
CA TYR A 536 -0.16 9.15 -51.27
C TYR A 536 -0.51 8.39 -52.55
N VAL A 537 -1.70 7.81 -52.60
CA VAL A 537 -2.32 7.22 -53.80
C VAL A 537 -3.74 7.77 -53.91
N GLU A 538 -4.05 8.39 -55.05
CA GLU A 538 -5.30 9.13 -55.31
C GLU A 538 -5.63 10.15 -54.21
N GLY A 539 -4.55 10.78 -53.68
CA GLY A 539 -4.54 11.74 -52.59
C GLY A 539 -5.02 11.26 -51.23
N LYS A 540 -5.13 9.94 -51.04
CA LYS A 540 -5.19 9.30 -49.72
C LYS A 540 -3.81 8.83 -49.30
N ARG A 541 -3.52 8.86 -47.99
CA ARG A 541 -2.29 8.30 -47.42
C ARG A 541 -2.27 6.78 -47.63
N GLN A 542 -1.18 6.27 -48.19
CA GLN A 542 -1.04 4.88 -48.60
C GLN A 542 0.43 4.44 -48.51
N GLY A 543 0.74 3.40 -47.76
CA GLY A 543 2.09 2.85 -47.61
C GLY A 543 2.83 3.36 -46.38
N GLU A 544 4.16 3.25 -46.40
CA GLU A 544 5.02 3.56 -45.25
C GLU A 544 4.95 5.03 -44.83
N TYR A 545 4.97 5.23 -43.51
CA TYR A 545 5.02 6.50 -42.83
C TYR A 545 6.21 6.53 -41.89
N LYS A 546 6.94 7.65 -41.89
CA LYS A 546 7.96 7.95 -40.88
C LYS A 546 7.86 9.40 -40.45
N ALA A 547 8.02 9.67 -39.17
CA ALA A 547 8.13 11.01 -38.61
C ALA A 547 9.35 11.11 -37.70
N TYR A 548 9.91 12.32 -37.61
CA TYR A 548 11.20 12.58 -36.98
C TYR A 548 11.10 13.78 -36.03
N TYR A 549 11.88 13.75 -34.95
CA TYR A 549 12.11 14.89 -34.07
C TYR A 549 12.90 16.00 -34.80
N ARG A 550 12.90 17.23 -34.25
CA ARG A 550 13.77 18.33 -34.74
C ARG A 550 15.27 18.00 -34.67
N SER A 551 15.69 17.05 -33.83
CA SER A 551 17.06 16.53 -33.82
C SER A 551 17.38 15.65 -35.04
N GLY A 552 16.36 15.11 -35.72
CA GLY A 552 16.48 14.11 -36.77
C GLY A 552 16.31 12.67 -36.27
N ALA A 553 16.17 12.45 -34.96
CA ALA A 553 15.84 11.13 -34.42
C ALA A 553 14.46 10.66 -34.90
N LEU A 554 14.30 9.35 -35.16
CA LEU A 554 13.02 8.78 -35.56
C LEU A 554 12.03 8.88 -34.39
N TRP A 555 10.88 9.51 -34.63
CA TRP A 555 9.83 9.65 -33.64
C TRP A 555 8.78 8.55 -33.79
N SER A 556 8.34 8.26 -35.01
CA SER A 556 7.34 7.22 -35.25
C SER A 556 7.45 6.63 -36.65
N GLU A 557 7.07 5.36 -36.79
CA GLU A 557 6.92 4.69 -38.08
C GLU A 557 5.67 3.80 -38.10
N GLY A 558 5.13 3.55 -39.30
CA GLY A 558 3.99 2.67 -39.51
C GLY A 558 3.52 2.65 -40.95
N VAL A 559 2.29 2.18 -41.18
CA VAL A 559 1.69 2.05 -42.52
C VAL A 559 0.30 2.68 -42.56
N TYR A 560 -0.01 3.38 -43.64
CA TYR A 560 -1.36 3.85 -43.95
C TYR A 560 -1.96 3.04 -45.10
N ILE A 561 -3.27 2.78 -45.02
CA ILE A 561 -4.08 2.25 -46.13
C ILE A 561 -5.34 3.10 -46.20
N ASP A 562 -5.62 3.72 -47.33
CA ASP A 562 -6.81 4.56 -47.55
C ASP A 562 -7.03 5.62 -46.45
N ASP A 563 -6.00 6.41 -46.13
CA ASP A 563 -6.00 7.41 -45.05
C ASP A 563 -6.09 6.86 -43.61
N LEU A 564 -6.13 5.54 -43.41
CA LEU A 564 -6.26 4.93 -42.09
C LEU A 564 -4.94 4.26 -41.68
N LYS A 565 -4.56 4.38 -40.41
CA LYS A 565 -3.44 3.59 -39.85
C LYS A 565 -3.79 2.11 -39.95
N ASP A 566 -2.88 1.30 -40.46
CA ASP A 566 -3.09 -0.13 -40.62
C ASP A 566 -1.78 -0.89 -40.35
N GLY A 567 -1.85 -1.95 -39.54
CA GLY A 567 -0.69 -2.69 -39.07
C GLY A 567 0.02 -2.06 -37.87
N LEU A 568 1.28 -2.44 -37.68
CA LEU A 568 2.08 -2.07 -36.51
C LEU A 568 2.65 -0.65 -36.66
N PHE A 569 2.32 0.22 -35.71
CA PHE A 569 2.98 1.50 -35.50
C PHE A 569 3.93 1.40 -34.33
N LYS A 570 5.10 2.02 -34.48
CA LYS A 570 6.08 2.17 -33.42
C LYS A 570 6.29 3.64 -33.11
N VAL A 571 6.48 3.94 -31.83
CA VAL A 571 6.83 5.28 -31.35
C VAL A 571 8.08 5.14 -30.51
N PHE A 572 9.03 6.05 -30.71
CA PHE A 572 10.33 6.07 -30.07
C PHE A 572 10.53 7.40 -29.35
N ASN A 573 11.32 7.39 -28.28
CA ASN A 573 11.84 8.59 -27.65
C ASN A 573 12.98 9.19 -28.49
N GLU A 574 13.37 10.42 -28.18
CA GLU A 574 14.43 11.13 -28.93
C GLU A 574 15.82 10.46 -28.81
N ASP A 575 16.05 9.66 -27.76
CA ASP A 575 17.25 8.84 -27.60
C ASP A 575 17.22 7.52 -28.39
N GLY A 576 16.11 7.23 -29.08
CA GLY A 576 15.89 6.03 -29.88
C GLY A 576 15.30 4.84 -29.10
N SER A 577 15.05 4.98 -27.79
CA SER A 577 14.38 3.94 -27.00
C SER A 577 12.92 3.77 -27.45
N LEU A 578 12.44 2.52 -27.51
CA LEU A 578 11.08 2.20 -27.96
C LEU A 578 10.08 2.55 -26.85
N GLN A 579 9.11 3.40 -27.17
CA GLN A 579 8.09 3.86 -26.23
C GLN A 579 6.83 2.99 -26.32
N THR A 580 6.34 2.73 -27.54
CA THR A 580 5.12 1.95 -27.77
C THR A 580 5.15 1.17 -29.08
N GLU A 581 4.49 0.02 -29.09
CA GLU A 581 4.11 -0.76 -30.27
C GLU A 581 2.59 -0.87 -30.31
N ILE A 582 1.92 -0.30 -31.32
CA ILE A 582 0.46 -0.25 -31.39
C ILE A 582 0.02 -0.87 -32.71
N ASN A 583 -0.76 -1.95 -32.65
CA ASN A 583 -1.36 -2.52 -33.86
C ASN A 583 -2.69 -1.83 -34.17
N TYR A 584 -2.86 -1.46 -35.44
CA TYR A 584 -4.06 -0.87 -35.98
C TYR A 584 -4.70 -1.77 -37.05
N TYR A 585 -6.02 -1.71 -37.15
CA TYR A 585 -6.78 -2.23 -38.28
C TYR A 585 -7.83 -1.18 -38.66
N LYS A 586 -7.79 -0.71 -39.91
CA LYS A 586 -8.71 0.34 -40.41
C LYS A 586 -8.81 1.56 -39.48
N GLY A 587 -7.66 2.02 -38.97
CA GLY A 587 -7.55 3.22 -38.16
C GLY A 587 -7.92 3.06 -36.68
N LYS A 588 -8.34 1.87 -36.23
CA LYS A 588 -8.63 1.58 -34.83
C LYS A 588 -7.58 0.66 -34.22
N TYR A 589 -7.37 0.71 -32.91
CA TYR A 589 -6.52 -0.25 -32.22
C TYR A 589 -7.06 -1.67 -32.39
N HIS A 590 -6.21 -2.60 -32.77
CA HIS A 590 -6.58 -3.98 -33.03
C HIS A 590 -5.40 -4.91 -32.82
N GLY A 591 -5.58 -6.01 -32.09
CA GLY A 591 -4.50 -6.91 -31.72
C GLY A 591 -3.71 -6.41 -30.52
N GLN A 592 -2.46 -6.84 -30.41
CA GLN A 592 -1.58 -6.53 -29.28
C GLN A 592 -1.01 -5.12 -29.36
N CYS A 593 -1.03 -4.39 -28.25
CA CYS A 593 -0.44 -3.07 -28.10
C CYS A 593 0.44 -3.06 -26.85
N LYS A 594 1.73 -2.79 -27.02
CA LYS A 594 2.74 -2.82 -25.94
C LYS A 594 3.23 -1.42 -25.61
N PHE A 595 3.43 -1.19 -24.33
CA PHE A 595 3.88 0.08 -23.79
C PHE A 595 5.09 -0.18 -22.90
N TYR A 596 6.15 0.58 -23.08
CA TYR A 596 7.42 0.42 -22.40
C TYR A 596 7.70 1.61 -21.49
N ASN A 597 8.38 1.36 -20.37
CA ASN A 597 8.80 2.40 -19.44
C ASN A 597 10.12 3.07 -19.89
N GLU A 598 10.59 4.05 -19.11
CA GLU A 598 11.85 4.79 -19.37
C GLU A 598 13.09 3.88 -19.43
N ASP A 599 13.06 2.72 -18.77
CA ASP A 599 14.14 1.72 -18.78
C ASP A 599 14.03 0.75 -19.97
N GLY A 600 13.04 0.92 -20.86
CA GLY A 600 12.77 0.04 -22.00
C GLY A 600 12.12 -1.31 -21.63
N LEU A 601 11.62 -1.45 -20.41
CA LEU A 601 10.93 -2.65 -19.94
C LEU A 601 9.42 -2.54 -20.19
N LEU A 602 8.79 -3.66 -20.53
CA LEU A 602 7.35 -3.72 -20.80
C LEU A 602 6.58 -3.33 -19.53
N GLU A 603 5.70 -2.34 -19.65
CA GLU A 603 4.82 -1.85 -18.58
C GLU A 603 3.38 -2.34 -18.78
N PHE A 604 2.90 -2.34 -20.03
CA PHE A 604 1.58 -2.85 -20.39
C PHE A 604 1.61 -3.65 -21.69
N ASP A 605 0.85 -4.73 -21.72
CA ASP A 605 0.48 -5.48 -22.93
C ASP A 605 -1.04 -5.56 -23.00
N ASP A 606 -1.61 -4.70 -23.83
CA ASP A 606 -3.04 -4.59 -24.04
C ASP A 606 -3.44 -5.34 -25.32
N VAL A 607 -4.61 -5.96 -25.31
CA VAL A 607 -5.22 -6.51 -26.54
C VAL A 607 -6.48 -5.72 -26.83
N TYR A 608 -6.60 -5.23 -28.07
CA TYR A 608 -7.76 -4.51 -28.57
C TYR A 608 -8.48 -5.30 -29.65
N GLU A 609 -9.80 -5.20 -29.70
CA GLU A 609 -10.64 -5.64 -30.81
C GLU A 609 -11.57 -4.50 -31.18
N GLU A 610 -11.57 -4.07 -32.45
CA GLU A 610 -12.40 -2.97 -32.98
C GLU A 610 -12.29 -1.66 -32.17
N GLY A 611 -11.08 -1.35 -31.67
CA GLY A 611 -10.80 -0.18 -30.84
C GLY A 611 -11.16 -0.33 -29.37
N GLN A 612 -11.79 -1.44 -28.95
CA GLN A 612 -12.10 -1.70 -27.54
C GLN A 612 -11.05 -2.60 -26.90
N ARG A 613 -10.62 -2.26 -25.68
CA ARG A 613 -9.69 -3.11 -24.93
C ARG A 613 -10.43 -4.38 -24.49
N VAL A 614 -9.86 -5.53 -24.80
CA VAL A 614 -10.38 -6.86 -24.44
C VAL A 614 -9.59 -7.46 -23.28
N SER A 615 -8.28 -7.18 -23.21
CA SER A 615 -7.47 -7.54 -22.06
C SER A 615 -6.32 -6.60 -21.83
N ARG A 616 -5.80 -6.62 -20.60
CA ARG A 616 -4.57 -5.95 -20.20
C ARG A 616 -3.73 -6.88 -19.33
N MET A 617 -2.45 -6.96 -19.63
CA MET A 617 -1.42 -7.40 -18.71
C MET A 617 -0.62 -6.18 -18.27
N SER A 618 -0.42 -6.00 -16.96
CA SER A 618 0.42 -4.92 -16.42
C SER A 618 1.62 -5.50 -15.71
N PHE A 619 2.77 -4.85 -15.85
CA PHE A 619 4.05 -5.26 -15.32
C PHE A 619 4.57 -4.21 -14.34
N ASN A 620 5.44 -4.60 -13.41
CA ASN A 620 6.11 -3.64 -12.52
C ASN A 620 7.32 -2.99 -13.22
N LYS A 621 8.03 -2.10 -12.51
CA LYS A 621 9.22 -1.40 -13.06
C LYS A 621 10.33 -2.36 -13.49
N GLU A 622 10.38 -3.56 -12.90
CA GLU A 622 11.33 -4.62 -13.25
C GLU A 622 10.83 -5.55 -14.38
N GLY A 623 9.70 -5.25 -15.03
CA GLY A 623 9.13 -6.05 -16.13
C GLY A 623 8.46 -7.36 -15.69
N VAL A 624 8.09 -7.50 -14.43
CA VAL A 624 7.43 -8.68 -13.87
C VAL A 624 5.90 -8.50 -13.88
N LEU A 625 5.17 -9.50 -14.38
CA LEU A 625 3.71 -9.49 -14.46
C LEU A 625 3.08 -9.29 -13.07
N LYS A 626 2.29 -8.24 -12.93
CA LYS A 626 1.57 -7.88 -11.69
C LYS A 626 0.09 -8.21 -11.78
N GLN A 627 -0.49 -8.15 -12.98
CA GLN A 627 -1.93 -8.27 -13.16
C GLN A 627 -2.27 -8.69 -14.58
N SER A 628 -3.28 -9.55 -14.72
CA SER A 628 -3.97 -9.77 -15.99
C SER A 628 -5.47 -9.59 -15.80
N VAL A 629 -6.10 -8.80 -16.66
CA VAL A 629 -7.53 -8.48 -16.56
C VAL A 629 -8.18 -8.54 -17.93
N LYS A 630 -9.44 -8.99 -17.97
CA LYS A 630 -10.28 -9.05 -19.16
C LYS A 630 -11.40 -8.03 -19.09
N PHE A 631 -11.81 -7.54 -20.25
CA PHE A 631 -12.81 -6.51 -20.41
C PHE A 631 -13.86 -6.92 -21.44
N LYS A 632 -15.07 -6.41 -21.27
CA LYS A 632 -16.16 -6.49 -22.25
C LYS A 632 -16.96 -5.19 -22.18
N ASN A 633 -17.10 -4.51 -23.31
CA ASN A 633 -17.73 -3.18 -23.40
C ASN A 633 -17.12 -2.20 -22.38
N GLY A 634 -15.78 -2.13 -22.34
CA GLY A 634 -14.99 -1.27 -21.45
C GLY A 634 -14.99 -1.63 -19.96
N LYS A 635 -15.87 -2.52 -19.50
CA LYS A 635 -15.95 -2.97 -18.10
C LYS A 635 -15.19 -4.26 -17.87
N LYS A 636 -14.62 -4.44 -16.67
CA LYS A 636 -14.04 -5.72 -16.25
C LYS A 636 -15.04 -6.86 -16.43
N HIS A 637 -14.66 -7.90 -17.15
CA HIS A 637 -15.54 -9.04 -17.44
C HIS A 637 -14.70 -10.30 -17.63
N GLY A 638 -15.05 -11.35 -16.89
CA GLY A 638 -14.27 -12.57 -16.77
C GLY A 638 -13.28 -12.51 -15.61
N ILE A 639 -12.25 -13.36 -15.69
CA ILE A 639 -11.29 -13.56 -14.61
C ILE A 639 -10.17 -12.51 -14.68
N GLU A 640 -9.95 -11.85 -13.55
CA GLU A 640 -8.80 -11.02 -13.24
C GLU A 640 -7.84 -11.81 -12.35
N HIS A 641 -6.56 -11.85 -12.72
CA HIS A 641 -5.49 -12.39 -11.90
C HIS A 641 -4.62 -11.25 -11.39
N VAL A 642 -4.30 -11.26 -10.10
CA VAL A 642 -3.31 -10.36 -9.50
C VAL A 642 -2.17 -11.23 -8.98
N TYR A 643 -0.94 -10.84 -9.28
CA TYR A 643 0.25 -11.58 -8.94
C TYR A 643 1.10 -10.82 -7.92
N ARG A 644 1.70 -11.58 -7.00
CA ARG A 644 2.64 -11.09 -6.00
C ARG A 644 4.06 -11.46 -6.41
N GLY A 645 4.82 -10.48 -6.88
CA GLY A 645 6.17 -10.75 -7.36
C GLY A 645 6.15 -11.60 -8.63
N LYS A 646 7.15 -12.47 -8.80
CA LYS A 646 7.33 -13.26 -10.02
C LYS A 646 6.54 -14.56 -9.94
N ASP A 647 5.44 -14.63 -10.69
CA ASP A 647 4.63 -15.83 -10.96
C ASP A 647 3.77 -16.39 -9.80
N ILE A 648 3.65 -15.69 -8.65
CA ILE A 648 2.76 -16.12 -7.56
C ILE A 648 1.40 -15.46 -7.75
N LEU A 649 0.38 -16.25 -8.12
CA LEU A 649 -1.00 -15.78 -8.15
C LEU A 649 -1.45 -15.45 -6.72
N GLU A 650 -1.97 -14.24 -6.49
CA GLU A 650 -2.46 -13.78 -5.19
C GLU A 650 -3.99 -13.72 -5.17
N TRP A 651 -4.59 -13.20 -6.24
CA TRP A 651 -6.04 -13.13 -6.39
C TRP A 651 -6.48 -13.64 -7.75
N GLU A 652 -7.52 -14.47 -7.75
CA GLU A 652 -8.31 -14.80 -8.92
C GLU A 652 -9.73 -14.28 -8.69
N MET A 653 -10.11 -13.20 -9.35
CA MET A 653 -11.37 -12.51 -9.15
C MET A 653 -12.24 -12.62 -10.40
N ASN A 654 -13.48 -13.05 -10.24
CA ASN A 654 -14.41 -13.12 -11.36
C ASN A 654 -15.30 -11.88 -11.40
N TYR A 655 -15.31 -11.19 -12.54
CA TYR A 655 -16.12 -10.01 -12.78
C TYR A 655 -17.18 -10.28 -13.85
N ASN A 656 -18.37 -9.71 -13.63
CA ASN A 656 -19.39 -9.58 -14.66
C ASN A 656 -19.75 -8.11 -14.82
N MET A 657 -19.36 -7.50 -15.94
CA MET A 657 -19.71 -6.12 -16.31
C MET A 657 -19.35 -5.10 -15.21
N GLY A 658 -18.12 -5.21 -14.69
CA GLY A 658 -17.54 -4.31 -13.70
C GLY A 658 -17.84 -4.66 -12.25
N LYS A 659 -18.67 -5.68 -11.97
CA LYS A 659 -18.98 -6.12 -10.61
C LYS A 659 -18.39 -7.50 -10.33
N LEU A 660 -17.83 -7.70 -9.14
CA LEU A 660 -17.43 -9.02 -8.64
C LEU A 660 -18.67 -9.93 -8.58
N GLN A 661 -18.57 -11.07 -9.25
CA GLN A 661 -19.66 -12.02 -9.41
C GLN A 661 -19.11 -13.45 -9.42
N GLY A 662 -19.69 -14.29 -8.57
CA GLY A 662 -19.29 -15.68 -8.42
C GLY A 662 -18.04 -15.85 -7.55
N ILE A 663 -17.30 -16.91 -7.83
CA ILE A 663 -16.17 -17.34 -7.02
C ILE A 663 -14.97 -16.42 -7.25
N THR A 664 -14.44 -15.89 -6.15
CA THR A 664 -13.14 -15.25 -6.01
C THR A 664 -12.25 -16.13 -5.14
N LYS A 665 -11.00 -16.28 -5.52
CA LYS A 665 -10.01 -17.02 -4.76
C LYS A 665 -8.89 -16.10 -4.32
N TYR A 666 -8.42 -16.33 -3.11
CA TYR A 666 -7.18 -15.73 -2.63
C TYR A 666 -6.20 -16.83 -2.29
N TYR A 667 -4.99 -16.61 -2.75
CA TYR A 667 -3.85 -17.47 -2.58
C TYR A 667 -2.88 -16.76 -1.65
N ASP A 668 -2.31 -17.53 -0.73
CA ASP A 668 -1.36 -16.97 0.20
C ASP A 668 -0.02 -16.65 -0.48
N LYS A 669 0.95 -16.22 0.32
CA LYS A 669 2.27 -15.82 -0.18
C LYS A 669 3.04 -16.93 -0.88
N ASP A 670 2.67 -18.19 -0.68
CA ASP A 670 3.33 -19.35 -1.27
C ASP A 670 2.57 -19.85 -2.53
N GLY A 671 1.46 -19.19 -2.88
CA GLY A 671 0.59 -19.57 -3.99
C GLY A 671 -0.41 -20.68 -3.64
N ASP A 672 -0.50 -21.05 -2.36
CA ASP A 672 -1.49 -22.03 -1.89
C ASP A 672 -2.86 -21.36 -1.74
N LEU A 673 -3.92 -22.06 -2.16
CA LEU A 673 -5.28 -21.54 -2.05
C LEU A 673 -5.70 -21.45 -0.57
N GLU A 674 -5.86 -20.23 -0.06
CA GLU A 674 -6.23 -19.98 1.35
C GLU A 674 -7.71 -19.68 1.49
N TRP A 675 -8.31 -18.98 0.52
CA TRP A 675 -9.72 -18.60 0.59
C TRP A 675 -10.46 -18.80 -0.72
N ILE A 676 -11.68 -19.34 -0.64
CA ILE A 676 -12.66 -19.31 -1.72
C ILE A 676 -13.88 -18.55 -1.23
N MET A 677 -14.34 -17.60 -2.04
CA MET A 677 -15.23 -16.54 -1.60
C MET A 677 -16.27 -16.29 -2.68
N ASN A 678 -17.55 -16.41 -2.34
CA ASN A 678 -18.60 -16.14 -3.31
C ASN A 678 -19.12 -14.71 -3.20
N TYR A 679 -19.28 -14.07 -4.35
CA TYR A 679 -19.77 -12.71 -4.48
C TYR A 679 -21.00 -12.64 -5.39
N SER A 680 -21.90 -11.71 -5.09
CA SER A 680 -22.99 -11.31 -5.96
C SER A 680 -23.04 -9.78 -5.96
N ASN A 681 -22.92 -9.17 -7.14
CA ASN A 681 -22.94 -7.71 -7.29
C ASN A 681 -22.01 -6.93 -6.32
N ASN A 682 -20.75 -7.35 -6.16
CA ASN A 682 -19.75 -6.81 -5.22
C ASN A 682 -19.94 -7.14 -3.74
N GLU A 683 -21.04 -7.75 -3.34
CA GLU A 683 -21.29 -8.14 -1.95
C GLU A 683 -21.00 -9.62 -1.73
N ARG A 684 -20.56 -9.98 -0.51
CA ARG A 684 -20.41 -11.39 -0.12
C ARG A 684 -21.79 -12.03 -0.11
N ASP A 685 -21.96 -13.08 -0.89
CA ASP A 685 -23.24 -13.78 -1.01
C ASP A 685 -23.02 -15.26 -1.27
N GLY A 686 -23.53 -16.11 -0.38
CA GLY A 686 -23.27 -17.54 -0.35
C GLY A 686 -22.04 -17.94 0.49
N GLN A 687 -21.44 -19.06 0.11
CA GLN A 687 -20.41 -19.73 0.90
C GLN A 687 -19.04 -19.05 0.74
N THR A 688 -18.33 -18.87 1.85
CA THR A 688 -16.92 -18.49 1.90
C THR A 688 -16.19 -19.54 2.72
N ILE A 689 -15.11 -20.12 2.21
CA ILE A 689 -14.32 -21.14 2.90
C ILE A 689 -12.87 -20.70 3.06
N MET A 690 -12.30 -21.02 4.22
CA MET A 690 -10.88 -20.92 4.52
C MET A 690 -10.27 -22.33 4.45
N ILE A 691 -9.15 -22.44 3.77
CA ILE A 691 -8.42 -23.68 3.52
C ILE A 691 -7.04 -23.58 4.19
N ASP A 692 -6.61 -24.64 4.87
CA ASP A 692 -5.27 -24.73 5.45
C ASP A 692 -4.19 -25.09 4.41
N LYS A 693 -2.94 -25.08 4.86
CA LYS A 693 -1.76 -25.47 4.07
C LYS A 693 -1.78 -26.92 3.56
N GLN A 694 -2.70 -27.77 4.04
CA GLN A 694 -2.88 -29.15 3.56
C GLN A 694 -4.04 -29.27 2.56
N GLY A 695 -4.67 -28.16 2.18
CA GLY A 695 -5.81 -28.14 1.26
C GLY A 695 -7.14 -28.50 1.92
N LYS A 696 -7.21 -28.51 3.25
CA LYS A 696 -8.41 -28.89 3.99
C LYS A 696 -9.18 -27.65 4.46
N VAL A 697 -10.50 -27.71 4.37
CA VAL A 697 -11.39 -26.64 4.89
C VAL A 697 -11.31 -26.59 6.41
N VAL A 698 -10.96 -25.42 6.94
CA VAL A 698 -10.85 -25.15 8.39
C VAL A 698 -12.07 -24.41 8.90
N MET A 699 -12.50 -23.40 8.12
CA MET A 699 -13.63 -22.55 8.43
C MET A 699 -14.52 -22.39 7.21
N GLU A 700 -15.82 -22.32 7.46
CA GLU A 700 -16.82 -22.02 6.45
C GLU A 700 -17.75 -20.93 6.99
N TYR A 701 -18.08 -19.96 6.15
CA TYR A 701 -18.93 -18.83 6.46
C TYR A 701 -20.04 -18.76 5.41
N ILE A 702 -21.26 -18.45 5.84
CA ILE A 702 -22.40 -18.24 4.94
C ILE A 702 -22.82 -16.79 5.06
N TYR A 703 -22.77 -16.08 3.93
CA TYR A 703 -23.21 -14.70 3.80
C TYR A 703 -24.50 -14.64 2.97
N SER A 704 -25.33 -13.62 3.24
CA SER A 704 -26.38 -13.19 2.31
C SER A 704 -26.48 -11.67 2.37
N ASP A 705 -26.53 -11.04 1.20
CA ASP A 705 -26.56 -9.58 1.01
C ASP A 705 -25.47 -8.87 1.82
N GLY A 706 -24.23 -9.37 1.71
CA GLY A 706 -23.05 -8.83 2.38
C GLY A 706 -22.98 -9.08 3.89
N ARG A 707 -24.01 -9.67 4.51
CA ARG A 707 -24.07 -9.91 5.96
C ARG A 707 -23.78 -11.36 6.30
N LEU A 708 -22.91 -11.58 7.29
CA LEU A 708 -22.64 -12.90 7.83
C LEU A 708 -23.93 -13.45 8.48
N LYS A 709 -24.40 -14.60 7.99
CA LYS A 709 -25.57 -15.30 8.53
C LYS A 709 -25.17 -16.41 9.48
N ASN A 710 -24.12 -17.14 9.13
CA ASN A 710 -23.65 -18.29 9.91
C ASN A 710 -22.17 -18.59 9.64
N TYR A 711 -21.53 -19.34 10.53
CA TYR A 711 -20.18 -19.86 10.33
C TYR A 711 -19.98 -21.20 11.04
N TRP A 712 -19.05 -22.00 10.54
CA TRP A 712 -18.72 -23.34 11.02
C TRP A 712 -17.21 -23.48 11.12
N SER A 713 -16.73 -24.09 12.20
CA SER A 713 -15.35 -24.57 12.31
C SER A 713 -15.35 -26.10 12.23
N VAL A 714 -14.59 -26.64 11.27
CA VAL A 714 -14.49 -28.09 11.07
C VAL A 714 -13.75 -28.75 12.25
N GLU A 715 -12.78 -28.06 12.85
CA GLU A 715 -12.10 -28.53 14.06
C GLU A 715 -13.01 -28.48 15.29
N TRP A 716 -13.84 -27.44 15.43
CA TRP A 716 -14.79 -27.35 16.53
C TRP A 716 -15.92 -28.40 16.42
N GLN A 717 -16.31 -28.79 15.21
CA GLN A 717 -17.19 -29.96 15.02
C GLN A 717 -16.51 -31.26 15.45
N LYS A 718 -15.25 -31.48 15.06
CA LYS A 718 -14.49 -32.68 15.47
C LYS A 718 -14.28 -32.72 16.98
N PHE A 719 -13.93 -31.58 17.58
CA PHE A 719 -13.80 -31.40 19.03
C PHE A 719 -15.14 -31.60 19.74
N SER A 720 -16.22 -30.93 19.32
CA SER A 720 -17.54 -31.08 19.95
C SER A 720 -18.14 -32.47 19.76
N ARG A 721 -17.84 -33.16 18.66
CA ARG A 721 -18.22 -34.57 18.46
C ARG A 721 -17.41 -35.48 19.39
N ASN A 722 -16.09 -35.31 19.45
CA ASN A 722 -15.23 -36.05 20.36
C ASN A 722 -15.59 -35.79 21.84
N MET A 723 -15.94 -34.55 22.19
CA MET A 723 -16.41 -34.18 23.53
C MET A 723 -17.77 -34.79 23.83
N ARG A 724 -18.73 -34.78 22.87
CA ARG A 724 -20.01 -35.48 23.03
C ARG A 724 -19.84 -36.99 23.19
N GLU A 725 -18.93 -37.62 22.45
CA GLU A 725 -18.59 -39.03 22.63
C GLU A 725 -17.85 -39.29 23.95
N PHE A 726 -16.95 -38.40 24.36
CA PHE A 726 -16.26 -38.45 25.64
C PHE A 726 -17.26 -38.35 26.79
N PHE A 727 -18.18 -37.39 26.78
CA PHE A 727 -19.22 -37.26 27.79
C PHE A 727 -20.20 -38.43 27.78
N LYS A 728 -20.59 -38.97 26.62
CA LYS A 728 -21.37 -40.21 26.56
C LYS A 728 -20.65 -41.39 27.22
N LYS A 729 -19.34 -41.53 27.02
CA LYS A 729 -18.52 -42.56 27.69
C LYS A 729 -18.33 -42.27 29.19
N PHE A 730 -18.26 -41.00 29.56
CA PHE A 730 -18.10 -40.55 30.95
C PHE A 730 -19.40 -40.77 31.76
N GLU A 731 -20.55 -40.45 31.17
CA GLU A 731 -21.87 -40.75 31.74
C GLU A 731 -22.11 -42.26 31.85
N ALA A 732 -21.73 -43.05 30.83
CA ALA A 732 -21.82 -44.51 30.90
C ALA A 732 -20.97 -45.10 32.04
N LYS A 733 -19.77 -44.54 32.30
CA LYS A 733 -18.92 -44.93 33.44
C LYS A 733 -19.48 -44.48 34.79
N LYS A 734 -20.14 -43.32 34.86
CA LYS A 734 -20.76 -42.82 36.10
C LYS A 734 -21.89 -43.74 36.56
N THR A 735 -22.66 -44.31 35.63
CA THR A 735 -23.69 -45.32 35.95
C THR A 735 -23.11 -46.67 36.41
N GLU A 736 -21.88 -47.02 36.06
CA GLU A 736 -21.22 -48.24 36.55
C GLU A 736 -20.58 -48.03 37.94
N GLU A 737 -20.03 -46.84 38.23
CA GLU A 737 -19.43 -46.53 39.55
C GLU A 737 -20.48 -46.17 40.63
N GLU A 738 -21.67 -45.69 40.26
CA GLU A 738 -22.76 -45.43 41.23
C GLU A 738 -23.52 -46.70 41.69
N GLN A 739 -23.22 -47.89 41.14
CA GLN A 739 -23.76 -49.16 41.63
C GLN A 739 -22.94 -49.84 42.73
N TYR A 740 -21.78 -49.30 43.13
CA TYR A 740 -20.94 -49.88 44.18
C TYR A 740 -20.43 -48.81 45.16
N SER A 741 -21.27 -48.41 46.12
CA SER A 741 -20.88 -48.10 47.52
C SER A 741 -22.09 -47.58 48.34
N PRO A 742 -22.59 -48.33 49.33
CA PRO A 742 -23.53 -47.83 50.31
C PRO A 742 -22.80 -47.17 51.49
N GLY A 743 -23.12 -45.91 51.79
CA GLY A 743 -22.95 -45.34 53.12
C GLY A 743 -21.92 -44.22 53.26
N ARG A 744 -22.38 -42.97 53.07
CA ARG A 744 -22.30 -41.89 54.08
C ARG A 744 -22.94 -40.62 53.53
N GLN A 745 -24.06 -40.24 54.13
CA GLN A 745 -24.56 -38.86 54.10
C GLN A 745 -23.55 -37.94 54.79
N LYS A 746 -23.22 -36.81 54.14
CA LYS A 746 -23.48 -35.47 54.68
C LYS A 746 -22.99 -34.39 53.70
N ASN A 747 -23.92 -33.49 53.36
CA ASN A 747 -23.75 -32.04 53.21
C ASN A 747 -22.56 -31.53 52.39
N LEU A 748 -22.83 -30.95 51.21
CA LEU A 748 -23.07 -29.50 51.04
C LEU A 748 -23.27 -29.17 49.56
N ASN A 749 -24.23 -28.28 49.31
CA ASN A 749 -24.38 -27.53 48.07
C ASN A 749 -23.12 -26.69 47.83
N GLU A 750 -22.56 -26.75 46.63
CA GLU A 750 -22.14 -25.64 45.77
C GLU A 750 -21.75 -26.15 44.37
#